data_AF-A0AAJ0AHS9-F1
#
_entry.id   AF-A0AAJ0AHS9-F1
#
_cell.length_a   1.000
_cell.length_b   1.000
_cell.length_c   1.000
_cell.angle_alpha   90.00
_cell.angle_beta   90.00
_cell.angle_gamma   90.00
#
_symmetry.space_group_name_H-M   'P 1'
#
loop_
_entity.id
_entity.type
_entity.pdbx_description
1 polymer ?
#
loop_
_entity_poly.entity_id
_entity_poly.type
_entity_poly.pdbx_seq_one_letter_code
_entity_poly.pdbx_strand_id
1 'polypeptide(L)'
;MSETVPIPEPSGLPFLGNINEIDPEFPLGSMISLADQYVTCAPEGEIYRLRFPGRSIVLVSTRELVNETCDEKRFKKSVNQALSQVRAGVHDGLFTARMGEENWGIAHRVLMPAFGPLSIRNMYDEMHDIASQLALKWARYGPESAIMVTDDFTRLTLDTLALCSMGYRFNSYYSPVLHPFIEAMGDFLTEAGNKSRRLPLPSMFYSAKDQKFQQDIDTLRTTAREVLESRKDGKSDRRDLLTAMLEGVDTKTGKKMTDESIMDNLITFLIAGHETTSGLLSFAFYQLLKHPEAYRKAQQEVDDVVGKGQIKVDHLSKLPYINGVLRETLRVNATIPVFTVEAFEDTVIGGKYAVGAGETIINLLAKSQLDPAVFGEDANEFKPKRMMDENFNRITKEFPNCWKPFGNGMRGCIGRPFAWQEALLVMVMLLQNFNFVLDPNYHFGIKQTLTIKPKDMHMRAILRDNLTPTTLERRLAGLAEPEKQAAQAKASGAAAGGETGMPLTILYGSNSGTCEALAQRVASDAASHGFRATKIDCLDSANGSLPTDQPVVIITASYEGQPPDNAGHFVAWIEGQDKAKAPLKDVKYAVFGCGHKDWVQTFHRVPKLVDTTLEQLGATRLAEVGLTDVSSGEVFTNFESWEDDILWPSLTNKYKTTSAEDTKTKGVGVVISNPRTSTLRQDVKEATVTKTATLTKGSDPKSIKKHVEIKLPEDMMYTAGDYLAVLPINPKETVHRAMRRFHIARDAHLSIKTDGPTSLPVDTSVPANDLLSSYVELSQPATRRNLLALAEHAKDEATKTELNRLSGDAYADEVSGKRVSVLDLLERHPSIDLPIGVFLSMMPPMRVRQYSISSSPMAYPNNVTLTFSVLNEPSLSGQGPYIGVASSYLDSLAEGDSLHVAIRPSHAAFSLPSDAEHTPMVCVAAGTGLAPFRGFIQERATMLAAGRTLAPALLFFGCRSPEQDDLYRDEFDKWEEMGAVSIRRAYSRDCEKSDGCKHVQDRMWQDREELVDLWKKGAKAYVCGSRGVAESAKETMLKIKVEMEKAKGEETDEESVKEWFEALRNIRYVTDVFD
;
A
#
# COMPACT_ATOMS: atom_id res chain seq x y z
N MET A 1 46.51 40.50 0.05
CA MET A 1 45.61 40.18 -1.06
C MET A 1 46.10 38.87 -1.62
N SER A 2 45.29 37.81 -1.59
CA SER A 2 45.65 36.59 -2.33
C SER A 2 45.79 36.97 -3.81
N GLU A 3 46.87 36.51 -4.44
CA GLU A 3 47.14 36.74 -5.85
C GLU A 3 46.06 36.01 -6.66
N THR A 4 45.22 36.75 -7.40
CA THR A 4 44.12 36.16 -8.17
C THR A 4 44.62 35.61 -9.51
N VAL A 5 44.10 34.46 -9.93
CA VAL A 5 44.44 33.80 -11.20
C VAL A 5 43.28 34.01 -12.19
N PRO A 6 43.57 34.31 -13.48
CA PRO A 6 42.52 34.43 -14.49
C PRO A 6 41.78 33.09 -14.68
N ILE A 7 40.45 33.15 -14.78
CA ILE A 7 39.63 31.98 -15.12
C ILE A 7 39.94 31.55 -16.56
N PRO A 8 40.16 30.26 -16.84
CA PRO A 8 40.37 29.76 -18.21
C PRO A 8 39.19 30.11 -19.14
N GLU A 9 39.49 30.57 -20.36
CA GLU A 9 38.50 30.99 -21.36
C GLU A 9 38.80 30.30 -22.72
N PRO A 10 37.80 29.71 -23.41
CA PRO A 10 37.97 29.25 -24.79
C PRO A 10 38.13 30.40 -25.75
N SER A 11 38.90 30.15 -26.82
CA SER A 11 39.12 31.12 -27.89
C SER A 11 37.77 31.43 -28.55
N GLY A 12 37.28 32.65 -28.37
CA GLY A 12 36.02 33.12 -28.96
C GLY A 12 36.23 33.82 -30.31
N LEU A 13 35.16 33.93 -31.09
CA LEU A 13 35.13 34.78 -32.28
C LEU A 13 35.25 36.26 -31.90
N PRO A 14 35.91 37.10 -32.72
CA PRO A 14 35.92 38.55 -32.51
C PRO A 14 34.51 39.12 -32.37
N PHE A 15 34.25 39.91 -31.32
CA PHE A 15 32.97 40.56 -30.99
C PHE A 15 31.78 39.63 -30.63
N LEU A 16 31.76 38.39 -31.11
CA LEU A 16 30.71 37.40 -30.86
C LEU A 16 31.03 36.43 -29.71
N GLY A 17 32.30 36.36 -29.28
CA GLY A 17 32.73 35.50 -28.18
C GLY A 17 32.55 34.01 -28.50
N ASN A 18 32.10 33.23 -27.52
CA ASN A 18 31.98 31.77 -27.59
C ASN A 18 30.61 31.30 -28.10
N ILE A 19 29.93 32.09 -28.95
CA ILE A 19 28.59 31.74 -29.44
C ILE A 19 28.55 30.44 -30.26
N ASN A 20 29.62 30.12 -30.99
CA ASN A 20 29.74 28.89 -31.79
C ASN A 20 30.21 27.67 -30.99
N GLU A 21 30.64 27.86 -29.73
CA GLU A 21 31.11 26.78 -28.87
C GLU A 21 29.96 26.02 -28.21
N ILE A 22 28.72 26.51 -28.33
CA ILE A 22 27.53 25.93 -27.72
C ILE A 22 26.58 25.44 -28.82
N ASP A 23 26.35 24.13 -28.86
CA ASP A 23 25.39 23.49 -29.74
C ASP A 23 23.97 24.03 -29.45
N PRO A 24 23.24 24.57 -30.44
CA PRO A 24 21.88 25.05 -30.26
C PRO A 24 20.86 23.94 -29.98
N GLU A 25 21.10 22.69 -30.36
CA GLU A 25 20.21 21.56 -30.09
C GLU A 25 20.52 20.87 -28.75
N PHE A 26 21.81 20.72 -28.41
CA PHE A 26 22.24 20.09 -27.15
C PHE A 26 23.29 20.90 -26.36
N PRO A 27 22.91 22.08 -25.80
CA PRO A 27 23.85 22.97 -25.09
C PRO A 27 24.58 22.31 -23.93
N LEU A 28 23.91 21.40 -23.21
CA LEU A 28 24.51 20.72 -22.06
C LEU A 28 25.73 19.89 -22.48
N GLY A 29 25.65 19.20 -23.61
CA GLY A 29 26.75 18.40 -24.15
C GLY A 29 27.99 19.24 -24.43
N SER A 30 27.79 20.44 -24.98
CA SER A 30 28.88 21.40 -25.21
C SER A 30 29.51 21.86 -23.89
N MET A 31 28.70 22.18 -22.88
CA MET A 31 29.22 22.56 -21.55
C MET A 31 30.02 21.43 -20.90
N ILE A 32 29.53 20.19 -20.97
CA ILE A 32 30.23 19.01 -20.45
C ILE A 32 31.55 18.79 -21.20
N SER A 33 31.52 18.84 -22.54
CA SER A 33 32.72 18.65 -23.37
C SER A 33 33.78 19.72 -23.10
N LEU A 34 33.38 20.98 -22.93
CA LEU A 34 34.30 22.05 -22.58
C LEU A 34 34.88 21.83 -21.19
N ALA A 35 34.06 21.46 -20.20
CA ALA A 35 34.56 21.12 -18.86
C ALA A 35 35.61 20.00 -18.94
N ASP A 36 35.37 18.93 -19.71
CA ASP A 36 36.32 17.82 -19.89
C ASP A 36 37.63 18.26 -20.57
N GLN A 37 37.55 19.10 -21.60
CA GLN A 37 38.74 19.64 -22.27
C GLN A 37 39.59 20.49 -21.31
N TYR A 38 38.98 21.35 -20.52
CA TYR A 38 39.71 22.20 -19.57
C TYR A 38 40.26 21.44 -18.36
N VAL A 39 39.65 20.30 -17.98
CA VAL A 39 40.24 19.34 -17.02
C VAL A 39 41.51 18.70 -17.55
N THR A 40 41.61 18.44 -18.86
CA THR A 40 42.82 17.83 -19.44
C THR A 40 43.97 18.82 -19.70
N CYS A 41 43.66 20.11 -19.93
CA CYS A 41 44.64 21.12 -20.35
C CYS A 41 45.16 21.99 -19.20
N ALA A 42 44.45 22.04 -18.06
CA ALA A 42 44.90 22.68 -16.84
C ALA A 42 44.64 21.72 -15.67
N PRO A 43 45.52 21.63 -14.65
CA PRO A 43 45.22 20.92 -13.39
C PRO A 43 44.04 21.54 -12.60
N GLU A 44 43.28 22.44 -13.23
CA GLU A 44 42.28 23.38 -12.72
C GLU A 44 40.96 23.32 -13.52
N GLY A 45 40.61 22.20 -14.16
CA GLY A 45 39.32 22.05 -14.88
C GLY A 45 38.06 22.08 -14.01
N GLU A 46 38.18 22.66 -12.82
CA GLU A 46 37.14 23.01 -11.89
C GLU A 46 36.27 24.19 -12.36
N ILE A 47 36.82 25.08 -13.21
CA ILE A 47 36.15 26.32 -13.63
C ILE A 47 36.58 26.79 -15.03
N TYR A 48 35.65 27.38 -15.78
CA TYR A 48 35.95 28.10 -17.03
C TYR A 48 34.95 29.23 -17.27
N ARG A 49 35.30 30.22 -18.10
CA ARG A 49 34.44 31.36 -18.43
C ARG A 49 34.15 31.38 -19.94
N LEU A 50 32.89 31.65 -20.28
CA LEU A 50 32.43 31.91 -21.64
C LEU A 50 32.08 33.40 -21.80
N ARG A 51 32.48 34.00 -22.91
CA ARG A 51 32.20 35.38 -23.29
C ARG A 51 31.11 35.40 -24.35
N PHE A 52 30.11 36.26 -24.17
CA PHE A 52 29.09 36.56 -25.16
C PHE A 52 29.00 38.08 -25.35
N PRO A 53 28.35 38.59 -26.40
CA PRO A 53 28.16 40.03 -26.57
C PRO A 53 27.52 40.67 -25.32
N GLY A 54 28.26 41.57 -24.67
CA GLY A 54 27.80 42.31 -23.49
C GLY A 54 27.68 41.52 -22.18
N ARG A 55 28.13 40.26 -22.11
CA ARG A 55 28.05 39.45 -20.87
C ARG A 55 29.10 38.33 -20.80
N SER A 56 29.45 37.91 -19.59
CA SER A 56 30.22 36.68 -19.35
C SER A 56 29.41 35.71 -18.49
N ILE A 57 29.73 34.42 -18.65
CA ILE A 57 29.18 33.34 -17.85
C ILE A 57 30.35 32.51 -17.33
N VAL A 58 30.40 32.29 -16.03
CA VAL A 58 31.36 31.40 -15.39
C VAL A 58 30.70 30.04 -15.15
N LEU A 59 31.39 28.94 -15.42
CA LEU A 59 30.89 27.58 -15.22
C LEU A 59 31.78 26.89 -14.21
N VAL A 60 31.17 26.31 -13.16
CA VAL A 60 31.86 25.53 -12.12
C VAL A 60 31.41 24.07 -12.20
N SER A 61 32.37 23.15 -12.23
CA SER A 61 32.14 21.73 -12.56
C SER A 61 32.49 20.77 -11.41
N THR A 62 33.27 21.20 -10.41
CA THR A 62 33.65 20.38 -9.24
C THR A 62 32.71 20.59 -8.06
N ARG A 63 32.63 19.59 -7.19
CA ARG A 63 31.82 19.68 -5.96
C ARG A 63 32.29 20.82 -5.06
N GLU A 64 33.59 21.08 -4.97
CA GLU A 64 34.15 22.13 -4.10
C GLU A 64 33.67 23.53 -4.47
N LEU A 65 33.77 23.90 -5.75
CA LEU A 65 33.33 25.22 -6.22
C LEU A 65 31.80 25.35 -6.24
N VAL A 66 31.07 24.27 -6.56
CA VAL A 66 29.61 24.24 -6.44
C VAL A 66 29.19 24.44 -4.98
N ASN A 67 29.90 23.82 -4.03
CA ASN A 67 29.64 24.00 -2.61
C ASN A 67 29.87 25.46 -2.16
N GLU A 68 30.96 26.10 -2.62
CA GLU A 68 31.23 27.50 -2.29
C GLU A 68 30.16 28.45 -2.86
N THR A 69 29.76 28.24 -4.11
CA THR A 69 28.74 29.08 -4.78
C THR A 69 27.33 28.84 -4.26
N CYS A 70 27.12 27.83 -3.40
CA CYS A 70 25.89 27.62 -2.66
C CYS A 70 25.76 28.51 -1.40
N ASP A 71 26.78 29.30 -1.04
CA ASP A 71 26.70 30.24 0.10
C ASP A 71 25.77 31.42 -0.21
N GLU A 72 24.56 31.38 0.36
CA GLU A 72 23.50 32.39 0.18
C GLU A 72 23.87 33.78 0.72
N LYS A 73 24.97 33.92 1.48
CA LYS A 73 25.47 35.23 1.91
C LYS A 73 26.26 35.93 0.81
N ARG A 74 26.83 35.16 -0.13
CA ARG A 74 27.72 35.65 -1.20
C ARG A 74 27.06 35.59 -2.56
N PHE A 75 26.16 34.63 -2.75
CA PHE A 75 25.53 34.36 -4.03
C PHE A 75 24.01 34.31 -3.91
N LYS A 76 23.32 34.82 -4.92
CA LYS A 76 21.85 34.78 -5.05
C LYS A 76 21.45 34.09 -6.34
N LYS A 77 20.22 33.57 -6.40
CA LYS A 77 19.63 33.02 -7.62
C LYS A 77 19.66 34.07 -8.74
N SER A 78 20.18 33.69 -9.89
CA SER A 78 20.16 34.53 -11.09
C SER A 78 18.93 34.22 -11.95
N VAL A 79 18.13 35.24 -12.25
CA VAL A 79 16.95 35.15 -13.15
C VAL A 79 17.29 35.80 -14.49
N ASN A 80 18.29 35.23 -15.14
CA ASN A 80 18.82 35.71 -16.41
C ASN A 80 18.55 34.67 -17.52
N GLN A 81 18.74 35.08 -18.78
CA GLN A 81 18.70 34.19 -19.95
C GLN A 81 17.32 33.53 -20.17
N ALA A 82 17.24 32.19 -20.21
CA ALA A 82 15.99 31.48 -20.43
C ALA A 82 14.93 31.85 -19.36
N LEU A 83 15.31 31.97 -18.09
CA LEU A 83 14.38 32.33 -17.02
C LEU A 83 13.82 33.75 -17.16
N SER A 84 14.58 34.68 -17.75
CA SER A 84 14.08 36.03 -18.02
C SER A 84 13.03 36.03 -19.13
N GLN A 85 13.09 35.07 -20.05
CA GLN A 85 12.08 34.88 -21.11
C GLN A 85 10.84 34.14 -20.58
N VAL A 86 11.03 33.12 -19.73
CA VAL A 86 9.91 32.43 -19.04
C VAL A 86 9.12 33.41 -18.16
N ARG A 87 9.79 34.42 -17.60
CA ARG A 87 9.14 35.49 -16.85
C ARG A 87 8.08 36.26 -17.66
N ALA A 88 8.13 36.25 -19.00
CA ALA A 88 7.10 36.91 -19.82
C ALA A 88 5.72 36.27 -19.66
N GLY A 89 5.64 34.96 -19.39
CA GLY A 89 4.36 34.25 -19.16
C GLY A 89 3.99 34.09 -17.68
N VAL A 90 5.00 34.02 -16.80
CA VAL A 90 4.86 33.59 -15.38
C VAL A 90 5.14 34.72 -14.38
N HIS A 91 5.60 35.89 -14.85
CA HIS A 91 5.92 37.07 -14.04
C HIS A 91 6.77 36.77 -12.78
N ASP A 92 6.37 37.23 -11.59
CA ASP A 92 7.08 37.03 -10.32
C ASP A 92 6.57 35.83 -9.52
N GLY A 93 6.09 34.80 -10.21
CA GLY A 93 5.82 33.48 -9.65
C GLY A 93 7.05 32.85 -8.98
N LEU A 94 6.83 31.80 -8.19
CA LEU A 94 7.85 31.14 -7.34
C LEU A 94 9.16 30.79 -8.09
N PHE A 95 9.05 30.48 -9.38
CA PHE A 95 10.14 30.06 -10.24
C PHE A 95 10.92 31.22 -10.89
N THR A 96 10.26 32.31 -11.27
CA THR A 96 10.82 33.43 -12.06
C THR A 96 10.97 34.73 -11.26
N ALA A 97 10.60 34.72 -9.98
CA ALA A 97 10.79 35.87 -9.11
C ALA A 97 12.26 36.21 -8.88
N ARG A 98 12.59 37.49 -8.97
CA ARG A 98 13.88 38.08 -8.58
C ARG A 98 13.99 38.12 -7.05
N MET A 99 15.20 38.31 -6.55
CA MET A 99 15.41 38.47 -5.12
C MET A 99 14.79 39.78 -4.63
N GLY A 100 14.04 39.71 -3.52
CA GLY A 100 13.39 40.88 -2.91
C GLY A 100 11.95 41.15 -3.36
N GLU A 101 11.43 40.44 -4.37
CA GLU A 101 10.04 40.63 -4.81
C GLU A 101 9.05 40.13 -3.74
N GLU A 102 8.06 40.98 -3.41
CA GLU A 102 7.12 40.74 -2.30
C GLU A 102 6.22 39.53 -2.56
N ASN A 103 5.67 39.42 -3.79
CA ASN A 103 4.75 38.33 -4.18
C ASN A 103 5.39 36.96 -3.98
N TRP A 104 6.68 36.81 -4.28
CA TRP A 104 7.41 35.57 -4.02
C TRP A 104 7.41 35.21 -2.54
N GLY A 105 7.67 36.20 -1.66
CA GLY A 105 7.71 36.00 -0.23
C GLY A 105 6.35 35.59 0.35
N ILE A 106 5.27 36.21 -0.13
CA ILE A 106 3.89 35.88 0.24
C ILE A 106 3.57 34.46 -0.22
N ALA A 107 3.72 34.17 -1.53
CA ALA A 107 3.43 32.87 -2.11
C ALA A 107 4.21 31.74 -1.41
N HIS A 108 5.52 31.93 -1.20
CA HIS A 108 6.35 30.93 -0.53
C HIS A 108 5.86 30.62 0.88
N ARG A 109 5.56 31.63 1.70
CA ARG A 109 5.10 31.41 3.09
C ARG A 109 3.68 30.82 3.16
N VAL A 110 2.80 31.22 2.25
CA VAL A 110 1.43 30.67 2.17
C VAL A 110 1.44 29.21 1.72
N LEU A 111 2.31 28.84 0.79
CA LEU A 111 2.28 27.51 0.15
C LEU A 111 3.17 26.48 0.82
N MET A 112 4.21 26.87 1.57
CA MET A 112 5.08 25.93 2.29
C MET A 112 4.32 24.93 3.17
N PRO A 113 3.29 25.31 3.95
CA PRO A 113 2.49 24.34 4.72
C PRO A 113 1.72 23.33 3.86
N ALA A 114 1.30 23.71 2.65
CA ALA A 114 0.60 22.82 1.72
C ALA A 114 1.53 21.72 1.16
N PHE A 115 2.84 21.95 1.14
CA PHE A 115 3.85 20.94 0.81
C PHE A 115 4.43 20.21 2.04
N GLY A 116 3.81 20.39 3.22
CA GLY A 116 4.19 19.68 4.43
C GLY A 116 3.91 18.16 4.36
N PRO A 117 4.58 17.34 5.18
CA PRO A 117 4.50 15.87 5.09
C PRO A 117 3.06 15.31 5.16
N LEU A 118 2.20 15.89 6.02
CA LEU A 118 0.82 15.44 6.17
C LEU A 118 -0.02 15.75 4.92
N SER A 119 0.11 16.96 4.38
CA SER A 119 -0.60 17.39 3.17
C SER A 119 -0.22 16.53 1.98
N ILE A 120 1.07 16.23 1.81
CA ILE A 120 1.56 15.35 0.74
C ILE A 120 1.09 13.90 0.95
N ARG A 121 1.13 13.39 2.18
CA ARG A 121 0.58 12.07 2.50
C ARG A 121 -0.91 11.98 2.14
N ASN A 122 -1.69 13.04 2.37
CA ASN A 122 -3.11 13.08 2.05
C ASN A 122 -3.41 13.15 0.54
N MET A 123 -2.43 13.52 -0.30
CA MET A 123 -2.55 13.48 -1.76
C MET A 123 -2.33 12.07 -2.33
N TYR A 124 -2.02 11.08 -1.50
CA TYR A 124 -1.70 9.72 -1.92
C TYR A 124 -2.79 9.08 -2.79
N ASP A 125 -4.05 9.18 -2.39
CA ASP A 125 -5.15 8.53 -3.11
C ASP A 125 -5.33 9.10 -4.53
N GLU A 126 -5.14 10.41 -4.69
CA GLU A 126 -5.22 11.08 -6.00
C GLU A 126 -4.02 10.74 -6.89
N MET A 127 -2.81 10.67 -6.31
CA MET A 127 -1.63 10.16 -7.03
C MET A 127 -1.81 8.69 -7.44
N HIS A 128 -2.39 7.87 -6.55
CA HIS A 128 -2.67 6.46 -6.80
C HIS A 128 -3.70 6.27 -7.92
N ASP A 129 -4.73 7.12 -7.99
CA ASP A 129 -5.70 7.12 -9.08
C ASP A 129 -5.00 7.32 -10.44
N ILE A 130 -4.26 8.42 -10.63
CA ILE A 130 -3.62 8.70 -11.93
C ILE A 130 -2.57 7.63 -12.27
N ALA A 131 -1.79 7.15 -11.29
CA ALA A 131 -0.85 6.05 -11.50
C ALA A 131 -1.55 4.75 -11.90
N SER A 132 -2.71 4.44 -11.31
CA SER A 132 -3.51 3.26 -11.64
C SER A 132 -4.05 3.34 -13.06
N GLN A 133 -4.45 4.53 -13.52
CA GLN A 133 -4.88 4.75 -14.90
C GLN A 133 -3.75 4.47 -15.89
N LEU A 134 -2.51 4.89 -15.59
CA LEU A 134 -1.34 4.56 -16.39
C LEU A 134 -1.11 3.04 -16.45
N ALA A 135 -1.11 2.37 -15.29
CA ALA A 135 -0.91 0.93 -15.20
C ALA A 135 -1.99 0.17 -15.99
N LEU A 136 -3.26 0.57 -15.87
CA LEU A 136 -4.36 -0.05 -16.63
C LEU A 136 -4.28 0.25 -18.13
N LYS A 137 -3.85 1.45 -18.53
CA LYS A 137 -3.59 1.78 -19.94
C LYS A 137 -2.56 0.82 -20.53
N TRP A 138 -1.43 0.65 -19.87
CA TRP A 138 -0.37 -0.26 -20.34
C TRP A 138 -0.80 -1.72 -20.33
N ALA A 139 -1.53 -2.16 -19.30
CA ALA A 139 -2.10 -3.52 -19.25
C ALA A 139 -3.03 -3.80 -20.44
N ARG A 140 -3.88 -2.84 -20.81
CA ARG A 140 -4.85 -2.98 -21.90
C ARG A 140 -4.22 -2.91 -23.29
N TYR A 141 -3.10 -2.21 -23.43
CA TYR A 141 -2.31 -2.21 -24.68
C TYR A 141 -1.62 -3.56 -24.94
N GLY A 142 -1.40 -4.35 -23.89
CA GLY A 142 -0.84 -5.69 -24.00
C GLY A 142 0.67 -5.72 -24.25
N PRO A 143 1.26 -6.94 -24.24
CA PRO A 143 2.71 -7.13 -24.15
C PRO A 143 3.50 -6.75 -25.41
N GLU A 144 2.85 -6.64 -26.57
CA GLU A 144 3.52 -6.34 -27.84
C GLU A 144 3.55 -4.83 -28.18
N SER A 145 2.80 -4.01 -27.46
CA SER A 145 2.70 -2.59 -27.74
C SER A 145 3.98 -1.84 -27.36
N ALA A 146 4.56 -1.11 -28.31
CA ALA A 146 5.65 -0.19 -28.07
C ALA A 146 5.11 1.08 -27.38
N ILE A 147 5.53 1.32 -26.15
CA ILE A 147 5.09 2.45 -25.32
C ILE A 147 6.15 3.54 -25.39
N MET A 148 5.77 4.74 -25.87
CA MET A 148 6.59 5.94 -25.77
C MET A 148 6.58 6.47 -24.33
N VAL A 149 7.55 6.00 -23.55
CA VAL A 149 7.59 6.13 -22.08
C VAL A 149 7.64 7.59 -21.63
N THR A 150 8.41 8.40 -22.35
CA THR A 150 8.64 9.80 -22.02
C THR A 150 7.38 10.64 -22.13
N ASP A 151 6.45 10.26 -23.00
CA ASP A 151 5.20 10.99 -23.21
C ASP A 151 4.14 10.56 -22.21
N ASP A 152 4.07 9.25 -21.93
CA ASP A 152 3.16 8.73 -20.92
C ASP A 152 3.51 9.21 -19.51
N PHE A 153 4.80 9.31 -19.15
CA PHE A 153 5.21 9.93 -17.88
C PHE A 153 4.97 11.44 -17.84
N THR A 154 5.07 12.15 -18.98
CA THR A 154 4.71 13.58 -19.05
C THR A 154 3.20 13.76 -18.80
N ARG A 155 2.35 12.89 -19.38
CA ARG A 155 0.89 12.90 -19.12
C ARG A 155 0.56 12.55 -17.67
N LEU A 156 1.21 11.54 -17.11
CA LEU A 156 1.09 11.14 -15.69
C LEU A 156 1.29 12.32 -14.75
N THR A 157 2.48 12.91 -14.81
CA THR A 157 2.91 13.92 -13.84
C THR A 157 2.12 15.23 -13.97
N LEU A 158 1.68 15.55 -15.18
CA LEU A 158 0.76 16.67 -15.39
C LEU A 158 -0.62 16.41 -14.77
N ASP A 159 -1.24 15.26 -15.07
CA ASP A 159 -2.57 14.93 -14.56
C ASP A 159 -2.57 14.78 -13.03
N THR A 160 -1.53 14.16 -12.46
CA THR A 160 -1.34 14.08 -11.01
C THR A 160 -1.26 15.46 -10.38
N LEU A 161 -0.42 16.35 -10.93
CA LEU A 161 -0.27 17.68 -10.37
C LEU A 161 -1.57 18.49 -10.49
N ALA A 162 -2.24 18.46 -11.64
CA ALA A 162 -3.50 19.16 -11.85
C ALA A 162 -4.59 18.69 -10.88
N LEU A 163 -4.71 17.38 -10.68
CA LEU A 163 -5.70 16.80 -9.77
C LEU A 163 -5.37 17.15 -8.31
N CYS A 164 -4.15 16.88 -7.86
CA CYS A 164 -3.76 17.09 -6.46
C CYS A 164 -3.70 18.56 -6.05
N SER A 165 -3.24 19.45 -6.96
CA SER A 165 -3.04 20.86 -6.62
C SER A 165 -4.24 21.75 -6.94
N MET A 166 -5.03 21.42 -7.97
CA MET A 166 -6.10 22.28 -8.49
C MET A 166 -7.47 21.57 -8.53
N GLY A 167 -7.54 20.28 -8.21
CA GLY A 167 -8.77 19.49 -8.37
C GLY A 167 -9.22 19.36 -9.83
N TYR A 168 -8.32 19.59 -10.79
CA TYR A 168 -8.62 19.64 -12.22
C TYR A 168 -8.16 18.36 -12.93
N ARG A 169 -8.97 17.83 -13.84
CA ARG A 169 -8.64 16.63 -14.63
C ARG A 169 -8.49 16.98 -16.11
N PHE A 170 -7.26 16.93 -16.61
CA PHE A 170 -7.00 16.99 -18.06
C PHE A 170 -7.44 15.70 -18.77
N ASN A 171 -7.49 14.57 -18.07
CA ASN A 171 -7.83 13.26 -18.62
C ASN A 171 -6.93 12.92 -19.83
N SER A 172 -5.64 13.21 -19.70
CA SER A 172 -4.67 13.21 -20.80
C SER A 172 -4.47 11.82 -21.43
N TYR A 173 -4.85 10.74 -20.77
CA TYR A 173 -4.75 9.38 -21.33
C TYR A 173 -5.87 9.03 -22.31
N TYR A 174 -6.99 9.75 -22.27
CA TYR A 174 -8.19 9.43 -23.07
C TYR A 174 -8.24 10.21 -24.40
N SER A 175 -7.23 11.04 -24.67
CA SER A 175 -7.08 11.78 -25.92
C SER A 175 -5.72 11.49 -26.57
N PRO A 176 -5.68 11.17 -27.88
CA PRO A 176 -4.42 11.02 -28.60
C PRO A 176 -3.66 12.34 -28.68
N VAL A 177 -4.38 13.47 -28.77
CA VAL A 177 -3.80 14.81 -28.79
C VAL A 177 -3.62 15.32 -27.36
N LEU A 178 -2.49 15.95 -27.08
CA LEU A 178 -2.27 16.64 -25.79
C LEU A 178 -3.25 17.82 -25.67
N HIS A 179 -3.65 18.15 -24.45
CA HIS A 179 -4.45 19.35 -24.20
C HIS A 179 -3.70 20.59 -24.75
N PRO A 180 -4.36 21.55 -25.43
CA PRO A 180 -3.70 22.70 -26.04
C PRO A 180 -2.76 23.47 -25.11
N PHE A 181 -3.11 23.53 -23.82
CA PHE A 181 -2.26 24.08 -22.77
C PHE A 181 -0.85 23.44 -22.72
N ILE A 182 -0.75 22.13 -22.87
CA ILE A 182 0.50 21.36 -22.76
C ILE A 182 1.40 21.65 -23.96
N GLU A 183 0.81 21.65 -25.17
CA GLU A 183 1.52 21.98 -26.40
C GLU A 183 2.04 23.43 -26.33
N ALA A 184 1.17 24.37 -25.96
CA ALA A 184 1.55 25.77 -25.74
C ALA A 184 2.66 25.92 -24.69
N MET A 185 2.62 25.16 -23.59
CA MET A 185 3.66 25.17 -22.56
C MET A 185 5.00 24.68 -23.09
N GLY A 186 5.03 23.57 -23.83
CA GLY A 186 6.25 23.02 -24.42
C GLY A 186 6.88 23.97 -25.44
N ASP A 187 6.05 24.56 -26.31
CA ASP A 187 6.48 25.55 -27.30
C ASP A 187 7.01 26.82 -26.63
N PHE A 188 6.29 27.33 -25.62
CA PHE A 188 6.69 28.47 -24.81
C PHE A 188 8.06 28.26 -24.15
N LEU A 189 8.28 27.12 -23.48
CA LEU A 189 9.55 26.83 -22.82
C LEU A 189 10.70 26.65 -23.81
N THR A 190 10.44 25.96 -24.93
CA THR A 190 11.42 25.76 -26.00
C THR A 190 11.85 27.10 -26.60
N GLU A 191 10.88 27.96 -26.92
CA GLU A 191 11.17 29.26 -27.51
C GLU A 191 11.77 30.24 -26.50
N ALA A 192 11.42 30.18 -25.21
CA ALA A 192 12.11 30.92 -24.15
C ALA A 192 13.62 30.59 -24.10
N GLY A 193 13.97 29.30 -24.24
CA GLY A 193 15.35 28.85 -24.39
C GLY A 193 16.01 29.36 -25.66
N ASN A 194 15.34 29.27 -26.81
CA ASN A 194 15.84 29.79 -28.09
C ASN A 194 16.09 31.30 -28.06
N LYS A 195 15.16 32.09 -27.52
CA LYS A 195 15.26 33.55 -27.39
C LYS A 195 16.51 33.98 -26.64
N SER A 196 16.92 33.23 -25.62
CA SER A 196 18.14 33.52 -24.85
C SER A 196 19.45 33.39 -25.65
N ARG A 197 19.38 32.78 -26.84
CA ARG A 197 20.51 32.46 -27.74
C ARG A 197 20.42 33.17 -29.09
N ARG A 198 19.34 33.90 -29.37
CA ARG A 198 19.14 34.59 -30.65
C ARG A 198 20.25 35.62 -30.88
N LEU A 199 20.70 35.72 -32.12
CA LEU A 199 21.55 36.81 -32.56
C LEU A 199 20.80 38.15 -32.41
N PRO A 200 21.51 39.27 -32.16
CA PRO A 200 20.93 40.61 -32.01
C PRO A 200 20.48 41.17 -33.37
N LEU A 201 19.63 40.44 -34.08
CA LEU A 201 19.01 40.84 -35.34
C LEU A 201 17.70 41.60 -35.07
N PRO A 202 17.28 42.51 -35.96
CA PRO A 202 16.00 43.20 -35.86
C PRO A 202 14.82 42.22 -35.69
N SER A 203 13.81 42.61 -34.89
CA SER A 203 12.67 41.75 -34.53
C SER A 203 11.89 41.19 -35.74
N MET A 204 11.93 41.87 -36.89
CA MET A 204 11.30 41.41 -38.14
C MET A 204 11.79 40.02 -38.59
N PHE A 205 13.02 39.61 -38.25
CA PHE A 205 13.56 38.29 -38.59
C PHE A 205 13.01 37.15 -37.70
N TYR A 206 12.32 37.49 -36.60
CA TYR A 206 11.76 36.53 -35.66
C TYR A 206 10.25 36.71 -35.45
N SER A 207 9.59 37.54 -36.26
CA SER A 207 8.20 37.99 -36.06
C SER A 207 7.20 36.83 -35.91
N ALA A 208 7.28 35.81 -36.76
CA ALA A 208 6.40 34.64 -36.68
C ALA A 208 6.59 33.84 -35.38
N LYS A 209 7.85 33.63 -34.95
CA LYS A 209 8.17 32.94 -33.69
C LYS A 209 7.76 33.77 -32.47
N ASP A 210 7.92 35.09 -32.53
CA ASP A 210 7.50 36.00 -31.46
C ASP A 210 5.98 36.08 -31.32
N GLN A 211 5.25 36.04 -32.44
CA GLN A 211 3.79 35.97 -32.43
C GLN A 211 3.30 34.65 -31.83
N LYS A 212 3.87 33.50 -32.22
CA LYS A 212 3.53 32.20 -31.63
C LYS A 212 3.84 32.15 -30.14
N PHE A 213 5.01 32.64 -29.73
CA PHE A 213 5.38 32.74 -28.32
C PHE A 213 4.36 33.54 -27.49
N GLN A 214 3.84 34.64 -28.04
CA GLN A 214 2.79 35.42 -27.37
C GLN A 214 1.45 34.67 -27.32
N GLN A 215 1.05 33.99 -28.41
CA GLN A 215 -0.16 33.16 -28.44
C GLN A 215 -0.11 32.03 -27.40
N ASP A 216 1.07 31.43 -27.21
CA ASP A 216 1.28 30.40 -26.21
C ASP A 216 1.12 30.97 -24.79
N ILE A 217 1.71 32.14 -24.52
CA ILE A 217 1.51 32.86 -23.24
C ILE A 217 0.02 33.13 -23.00
N ASP A 218 -0.69 33.65 -24.01
CA ASP A 218 -2.10 33.98 -23.89
C ASP A 218 -2.95 32.73 -23.61
N THR A 219 -2.61 31.59 -24.23
CA THR A 219 -3.22 30.28 -23.95
C THR A 219 -2.99 29.85 -22.50
N LEU A 220 -1.73 29.89 -22.03
CA LEU A 220 -1.38 29.51 -20.65
C LEU A 220 -2.13 30.36 -19.62
N ARG A 221 -2.17 31.69 -19.82
CA ARG A 221 -2.85 32.62 -18.90
C ARG A 221 -4.37 32.48 -18.96
N THR A 222 -4.94 32.20 -20.13
CA THR A 222 -6.38 32.00 -20.28
C THR A 222 -6.84 30.75 -19.53
N THR A 223 -6.15 29.62 -19.71
CA THR A 223 -6.46 28.39 -18.95
C THR A 223 -6.27 28.58 -17.43
N ALA A 224 -5.20 29.25 -17.00
CA ALA A 224 -5.00 29.53 -15.57
C ALA A 224 -6.13 30.38 -14.97
N ARG A 225 -6.65 31.36 -15.74
CA ARG A 225 -7.81 32.17 -15.36
C ARG A 225 -9.07 31.33 -15.25
N GLU A 226 -9.37 30.49 -16.24
CA GLU A 226 -10.55 29.62 -16.24
C GLU A 226 -10.57 28.68 -15.03
N VAL A 227 -9.42 28.10 -14.67
CA VAL A 227 -9.28 27.25 -13.47
C VAL A 227 -9.54 28.06 -12.19
N LEU A 228 -9.00 29.28 -12.12
CA LEU A 228 -9.19 30.18 -10.98
C LEU A 228 -10.66 30.61 -10.82
N GLU A 229 -11.30 31.05 -11.91
CA GLU A 229 -12.70 31.51 -11.93
C GLU A 229 -13.66 30.36 -11.60
N SER A 230 -13.48 29.19 -12.22
CA SER A 230 -14.27 28.00 -11.91
C SER A 230 -14.23 27.63 -10.43
N ARG A 231 -13.07 27.78 -9.78
CA ARG A 231 -12.94 27.52 -8.33
C ARG A 231 -13.63 28.58 -7.48
N LYS A 232 -13.65 29.85 -7.90
CA LYS A 232 -14.34 30.92 -7.18
C LYS A 232 -15.85 30.82 -7.27
N ASP A 233 -16.36 30.36 -8.41
CA ASP A 233 -17.80 30.23 -8.68
C ASP A 233 -18.41 28.97 -8.02
N GLY A 234 -17.62 27.91 -7.84
CA GLY A 234 -18.03 26.68 -7.16
C GLY A 234 -17.73 26.67 -5.66
N LYS A 235 -18.69 26.26 -4.82
CA LYS A 235 -18.39 25.89 -3.42
C LYS A 235 -17.72 24.52 -3.40
N SER A 236 -16.41 24.50 -3.24
CA SER A 236 -15.63 23.27 -3.07
C SER A 236 -15.01 23.22 -1.68
N ASP A 237 -15.30 22.18 -0.90
CA ASP A 237 -14.72 21.96 0.44
C ASP A 237 -13.29 21.40 0.41
N ARG A 238 -12.68 21.32 -0.78
CA ARG A 238 -11.31 20.80 -0.98
C ARG A 238 -10.28 21.69 -0.28
N ARG A 239 -9.34 21.06 0.42
CA ARG A 239 -8.18 21.70 1.06
C ARG A 239 -6.90 21.45 0.25
N ASP A 240 -6.90 21.84 -1.01
CA ASP A 240 -5.78 21.67 -1.94
C ASP A 240 -4.93 22.96 -2.07
N LEU A 241 -3.92 22.92 -2.94
CA LEU A 241 -2.96 24.01 -3.12
C LEU A 241 -3.64 25.29 -3.64
N LEU A 242 -4.62 25.17 -4.54
CA LEU A 242 -5.40 26.30 -5.03
C LEU A 242 -6.25 26.93 -3.91
N THR A 243 -6.84 26.12 -3.02
CA THR A 243 -7.51 26.65 -1.82
C THR A 243 -6.53 27.39 -0.91
N ALA A 244 -5.32 26.86 -0.71
CA ALA A 244 -4.27 27.56 0.04
C ALA A 244 -3.89 28.91 -0.61
N MET A 245 -3.81 28.98 -1.94
CA MET A 245 -3.56 30.23 -2.67
C MET A 245 -4.70 31.26 -2.53
N LEU A 246 -5.96 30.82 -2.53
CA LEU A 246 -7.15 31.67 -2.43
C LEU A 246 -7.41 32.19 -1.01
N GLU A 247 -7.28 31.32 -0.02
CA GLU A 247 -7.71 31.60 1.35
C GLU A 247 -6.54 31.99 2.26
N GLY A 248 -5.34 31.53 1.94
CA GLY A 248 -4.14 31.68 2.75
C GLY A 248 -3.75 33.14 2.97
N VAL A 249 -3.43 33.45 4.22
CA VAL A 249 -2.94 34.78 4.63
C VAL A 249 -1.48 34.63 5.04
N ASP A 250 -0.61 35.46 4.47
CA ASP A 250 0.79 35.50 4.86
C ASP A 250 0.93 36.01 6.30
N THR A 251 1.49 35.17 7.17
CA THR A 251 1.68 35.46 8.59
C THR A 251 2.60 36.65 8.85
N LYS A 252 3.48 37.01 7.91
CA LYS A 252 4.42 38.13 8.07
C LYS A 252 3.82 39.48 7.66
N THR A 253 3.08 39.53 6.56
CA THR A 253 2.56 40.79 5.99
C THR A 253 1.08 41.01 6.25
N GLY A 254 0.33 39.97 6.63
CA GLY A 254 -1.14 40.00 6.74
C GLY A 254 -1.86 40.06 5.40
N LYS A 255 -1.12 40.01 4.28
CA LYS A 255 -1.67 40.07 2.91
C LYS A 255 -2.04 38.67 2.41
N LYS A 256 -3.01 38.62 1.49
CA LYS A 256 -3.33 37.44 0.67
C LYS A 256 -2.64 37.52 -0.69
N MET A 257 -2.56 36.40 -1.39
CA MET A 257 -2.15 36.40 -2.79
C MET A 257 -3.22 37.10 -3.65
N THR A 258 -2.79 37.86 -4.65
CA THR A 258 -3.68 38.46 -5.65
C THR A 258 -4.01 37.44 -6.73
N ASP A 259 -5.12 37.60 -7.44
CA ASP A 259 -5.51 36.72 -8.55
C ASP A 259 -4.40 36.54 -9.60
N GLU A 260 -3.72 37.63 -9.97
CA GLU A 260 -2.56 37.58 -10.86
C GLU A 260 -1.44 36.70 -10.29
N SER A 261 -1.09 36.89 -9.01
CA SER A 261 -0.08 36.07 -8.34
C SER A 261 -0.49 34.60 -8.22
N ILE A 262 -1.79 34.32 -8.06
CA ILE A 262 -2.31 32.96 -8.06
C ILE A 262 -2.12 32.33 -9.44
N MET A 263 -2.54 33.01 -10.53
CA MET A 263 -2.35 32.53 -11.90
C MET A 263 -0.88 32.27 -12.24
N ASP A 264 0.00 33.21 -11.87
CA ASP A 264 1.45 33.09 -12.07
C ASP A 264 2.02 31.84 -11.36
N ASN A 265 1.53 31.53 -10.16
CA ASN A 265 1.95 30.34 -9.43
C ASN A 265 1.30 29.05 -9.95
N LEU A 266 0.06 29.07 -10.44
CA LEU A 266 -0.55 27.92 -11.11
C LEU A 266 0.26 27.48 -12.33
N ILE A 267 0.65 28.43 -13.19
CA ILE A 267 1.52 28.16 -14.33
C ILE A 267 2.91 27.68 -13.86
N THR A 268 3.47 28.30 -12.81
CA THR A 268 4.73 27.87 -12.21
C THR A 268 4.70 26.40 -11.78
N PHE A 269 3.65 25.96 -11.09
CA PHE A 269 3.54 24.57 -10.64
C PHE A 269 3.46 23.62 -11.82
N LEU A 270 2.62 23.93 -12.81
CA LEU A 270 2.49 23.12 -14.01
C LEU A 270 3.84 22.97 -14.69
N ILE A 271 4.55 24.06 -14.99
CA ILE A 271 5.90 24.00 -15.59
C ILE A 271 6.87 23.17 -14.75
N ALA A 272 7.00 23.48 -13.45
CA ALA A 272 8.05 22.90 -12.62
C ALA A 272 7.81 21.43 -12.24
N GLY A 273 6.55 21.03 -12.04
CA GLY A 273 6.19 19.71 -11.50
C GLY A 273 6.12 18.59 -12.53
N HIS A 274 5.72 18.88 -13.78
CA HIS A 274 5.46 17.82 -14.77
C HIS A 274 6.73 17.35 -15.51
N GLU A 275 7.52 18.24 -16.11
CA GLU A 275 8.73 17.83 -16.86
C GLU A 275 9.77 17.18 -15.94
N THR A 276 9.93 17.69 -14.71
CA THR A 276 11.02 17.26 -13.83
C THR A 276 10.84 15.84 -13.31
N THR A 277 9.63 15.51 -12.82
CA THR A 277 9.30 14.17 -12.34
C THR A 277 9.19 13.17 -13.51
N SER A 278 8.67 13.59 -14.66
CA SER A 278 8.60 12.70 -15.84
C SER A 278 9.99 12.37 -16.40
N GLY A 279 10.92 13.34 -16.41
CA GLY A 279 12.33 13.10 -16.73
C GLY A 279 13.01 12.14 -15.74
N LEU A 280 12.74 12.30 -14.43
CA LEU A 280 13.25 11.41 -13.39
C LEU A 280 12.78 9.96 -13.61
N LEU A 281 11.47 9.76 -13.79
CA LEU A 281 10.91 8.43 -14.05
C LEU A 281 11.47 7.82 -15.34
N SER A 282 11.58 8.61 -16.40
CA SER A 282 12.13 8.15 -17.69
C SER A 282 13.58 7.70 -17.56
N PHE A 283 14.45 8.50 -16.90
CA PHE A 283 15.83 8.11 -16.66
C PHE A 283 15.96 6.93 -15.69
N ALA A 284 15.09 6.83 -14.68
CA ALA A 284 15.11 5.72 -13.74
C ALA A 284 14.83 4.39 -14.46
N PHE A 285 13.80 4.33 -15.31
CA PHE A 285 13.52 3.14 -16.12
C PHE A 285 14.62 2.86 -17.15
N TYR A 286 15.18 3.89 -17.78
CA TYR A 286 16.35 3.72 -18.66
C TYR A 286 17.53 3.07 -17.93
N GLN A 287 17.88 3.60 -16.75
CA GLN A 287 18.99 3.09 -15.95
C GLN A 287 18.74 1.67 -15.46
N LEU A 288 17.53 1.35 -14.98
CA LEU A 288 17.20 -0.01 -14.56
C LEU A 288 17.25 -1.01 -15.73
N LEU A 289 16.70 -0.66 -16.90
CA LEU A 289 16.69 -1.54 -18.08
C LEU A 289 18.09 -1.77 -18.67
N LYS A 290 19.03 -0.83 -18.47
CA LYS A 290 20.45 -1.01 -18.82
C LYS A 290 21.25 -1.77 -17.75
N HIS A 291 20.72 -1.91 -16.53
CA HIS A 291 21.38 -2.57 -15.41
C HIS A 291 20.48 -3.68 -14.80
N PRO A 292 20.43 -4.89 -15.41
CA PRO A 292 19.51 -5.96 -15.01
C PRO A 292 19.60 -6.38 -13.54
N GLU A 293 20.78 -6.27 -12.92
CA GLU A 293 20.94 -6.54 -11.48
C GLU A 293 20.22 -5.51 -10.61
N ALA A 294 20.29 -4.22 -10.96
CA ALA A 294 19.58 -3.16 -10.26
C ALA A 294 18.07 -3.27 -10.49
N TYR A 295 17.63 -3.59 -11.71
CA TYR A 295 16.22 -3.86 -12.03
C TYR A 295 15.65 -5.00 -11.14
N ARG A 296 16.33 -6.14 -11.10
CA ARG A 296 15.91 -7.29 -10.29
C ARG A 296 15.85 -6.96 -8.80
N LYS A 297 16.83 -6.23 -8.26
CA LYS A 297 16.82 -5.82 -6.83
C LYS A 297 15.70 -4.83 -6.51
N ALA A 298 15.43 -3.89 -7.41
CA ALA A 298 14.31 -2.96 -7.23
C ALA A 298 12.98 -3.70 -7.27
N GLN A 299 12.80 -4.63 -8.21
CA GLN A 299 11.60 -5.46 -8.30
C GLN A 299 11.46 -6.39 -7.08
N GLN A 300 12.55 -7.00 -6.63
CA GLN A 300 12.58 -7.83 -5.42
C GLN A 300 12.21 -7.03 -4.16
N GLU A 301 12.73 -5.81 -4.00
CA GLU A 301 12.33 -4.96 -2.87
C GLU A 301 10.83 -4.65 -2.89
N VAL A 302 10.25 -4.40 -4.07
CA VAL A 302 8.79 -4.24 -4.21
C VAL A 302 8.06 -5.52 -3.80
N ASP A 303 8.52 -6.67 -4.27
CA ASP A 303 7.92 -7.96 -3.95
C ASP A 303 8.03 -8.28 -2.44
N ASP A 304 9.13 -7.93 -1.78
CA ASP A 304 9.36 -8.16 -0.34
C ASP A 304 8.53 -7.20 0.54
N VAL A 305 8.40 -5.94 0.13
CA VAL A 305 7.75 -4.89 0.94
C VAL A 305 6.24 -4.84 0.69
N VAL A 306 5.82 -4.98 -0.56
CA VAL A 306 4.42 -4.84 -1.00
C VAL A 306 3.79 -6.19 -1.31
N GLY A 307 4.57 -7.15 -1.81
CA GLY A 307 4.07 -8.43 -2.28
C GLY A 307 3.07 -8.27 -3.43
N LYS A 308 2.08 -9.18 -3.48
CA LYS A 308 1.00 -9.17 -4.47
C LYS A 308 -0.25 -8.36 -4.05
N GLY A 309 -0.19 -7.72 -2.87
CA GLY A 309 -1.31 -6.97 -2.29
C GLY A 309 -1.42 -5.53 -2.78
N GLN A 310 -2.39 -4.79 -2.25
CA GLN A 310 -2.56 -3.36 -2.55
C GLN A 310 -1.36 -2.53 -2.07
N ILE A 311 -0.92 -1.57 -2.88
CA ILE A 311 0.07 -0.58 -2.47
C ILE A 311 -0.60 0.33 -1.43
N LYS A 312 0.06 0.52 -0.28
CA LYS A 312 -0.39 1.44 0.77
C LYS A 312 0.65 2.54 0.92
N VAL A 313 0.22 3.72 1.36
CA VAL A 313 1.14 4.85 1.60
C VAL A 313 2.28 4.51 2.57
N ASP A 314 2.05 3.63 3.54
CA ASP A 314 3.06 3.17 4.51
C ASP A 314 4.12 2.24 3.91
N HIS A 315 3.88 1.70 2.70
CA HIS A 315 4.92 0.96 1.98
C HIS A 315 5.99 1.91 1.44
N LEU A 316 5.64 3.15 1.08
CA LEU A 316 6.56 4.09 0.44
C LEU A 316 7.76 4.46 1.33
N SER A 317 7.61 4.38 2.66
CA SER A 317 8.70 4.62 3.62
C SER A 317 9.61 3.40 3.84
N LYS A 318 9.27 2.23 3.29
CA LYS A 318 9.98 0.96 3.49
C LYS A 318 10.80 0.51 2.28
N LEU A 319 11.11 1.42 1.36
CA LEU A 319 11.76 1.12 0.06
C LEU A 319 13.16 1.78 -0.03
N PRO A 320 14.14 1.39 0.80
CA PRO A 320 15.45 2.03 0.82
C PRO A 320 16.24 1.87 -0.49
N TYR A 321 16.05 0.76 -1.22
CA TYR A 321 16.74 0.51 -2.49
C TYR A 321 16.15 1.34 -3.64
N ILE A 322 14.82 1.40 -3.80
CA ILE A 322 14.18 2.29 -4.80
C ILE A 322 14.49 3.76 -4.49
N ASN A 323 14.54 4.15 -3.22
CA ASN A 323 15.05 5.48 -2.84
C ASN A 323 16.49 5.70 -3.31
N GLY A 324 17.36 4.70 -3.14
CA GLY A 324 18.71 4.70 -3.69
C GLY A 324 18.73 4.81 -5.23
N VAL A 325 17.85 4.10 -5.93
CA VAL A 325 17.69 4.15 -7.39
C VAL A 325 17.31 5.57 -7.84
N LEU A 326 16.32 6.21 -7.21
CA LEU A 326 15.89 7.57 -7.57
C LEU A 326 17.00 8.60 -7.30
N ARG A 327 17.68 8.51 -6.15
CA ARG A 327 18.81 9.39 -5.83
C ARG A 327 19.98 9.22 -6.78
N GLU A 328 20.31 7.98 -7.12
CA GLU A 328 21.38 7.66 -8.06
C GLU A 328 21.03 8.08 -9.49
N THR A 329 19.76 7.95 -9.87
CA THR A 329 19.25 8.45 -11.15
C THR A 329 19.44 9.95 -11.24
N LEU A 330 19.07 10.71 -10.19
CA LEU A 330 19.29 12.16 -10.17
C LEU A 330 20.76 12.56 -10.04
N ARG A 331 21.64 11.66 -9.59
CA ARG A 331 23.09 11.90 -9.58
C ARG A 331 23.66 11.80 -10.99
N VAL A 332 23.31 10.72 -11.70
CA VAL A 332 23.84 10.38 -13.03
C VAL A 332 23.14 11.15 -14.16
N ASN A 333 21.82 11.27 -14.09
CA ASN A 333 20.98 11.94 -15.06
C ASN A 333 20.01 12.91 -14.36
N ALA A 334 20.56 13.97 -13.78
CA ALA A 334 19.75 15.04 -13.20
C ALA A 334 18.86 15.69 -14.27
N THR A 335 17.54 15.57 -14.14
CA THR A 335 16.57 16.22 -15.05
C THR A 335 16.81 17.73 -15.16
N ILE A 336 17.27 18.35 -14.07
CA ILE A 336 17.81 19.71 -14.05
C ILE A 336 19.33 19.60 -13.90
N PRO A 337 20.09 19.69 -15.00
CA PRO A 337 21.53 19.41 -15.00
C PRO A 337 22.38 20.61 -14.58
N VAL A 338 21.78 21.80 -14.44
CA VAL A 338 22.45 23.05 -14.04
C VAL A 338 21.54 23.95 -13.21
N PHE A 339 22.13 24.81 -12.36
CA PHE A 339 21.42 25.98 -11.80
C PHE A 339 22.33 27.20 -11.77
N THR A 340 21.75 28.40 -11.78
CA THR A 340 22.49 29.65 -11.95
C THR A 340 22.41 30.56 -10.74
N VAL A 341 23.57 31.08 -10.32
CA VAL A 341 23.69 32.09 -9.27
C VAL A 341 24.48 33.29 -9.77
N GLU A 342 24.43 34.40 -9.03
CA GLU A 342 25.23 35.60 -9.28
C GLU A 342 25.78 36.12 -7.94
N ALA A 343 26.99 36.67 -7.96
CA ALA A 343 27.62 37.25 -6.77
C ALA A 343 26.95 38.58 -6.39
N PHE A 344 26.76 38.84 -5.10
CA PHE A 344 26.29 40.15 -4.64
C PHE A 344 27.31 41.26 -4.87
N GLU A 345 28.57 40.95 -4.62
CA GLU A 345 29.72 41.85 -4.66
C GLU A 345 30.88 41.16 -5.38
N ASP A 346 31.89 41.92 -5.78
CA ASP A 346 33.13 41.34 -6.32
C ASP A 346 33.72 40.36 -5.30
N THR A 347 33.99 39.13 -5.73
CA THR A 347 34.40 38.05 -4.83
C THR A 347 35.45 37.15 -5.47
N VAL A 348 36.03 36.27 -4.66
CA VAL A 348 37.01 35.27 -5.09
C VAL A 348 36.48 33.88 -4.79
N ILE A 349 36.42 33.01 -5.80
CA ILE A 349 35.98 31.62 -5.70
C ILE A 349 37.19 30.69 -5.75
N GLY A 350 37.18 29.58 -5.01
CA GLY A 350 38.31 28.65 -4.90
C GLY A 350 39.55 29.28 -4.25
N GLY A 351 39.38 30.41 -3.56
CA GLY A 351 40.48 31.21 -3.00
C GLY A 351 41.37 31.94 -4.01
N LYS A 352 41.17 31.75 -5.32
CA LYS A 352 42.04 32.29 -6.39
C LYS A 352 41.31 32.92 -7.59
N TYR A 353 40.05 32.57 -7.89
CA TYR A 353 39.36 33.03 -9.09
C TYR A 353 38.49 34.27 -8.85
N ALA A 354 38.85 35.40 -9.46
CA ALA A 354 38.05 36.62 -9.35
C ALA A 354 36.77 36.55 -10.19
N VAL A 355 35.63 36.87 -9.55
CA VAL A 355 34.29 36.95 -10.16
C VAL A 355 33.65 38.28 -9.78
N GLY A 356 33.12 38.99 -10.77
CA GLY A 356 32.52 40.31 -10.57
C GLY A 356 31.11 40.27 -9.97
N ALA A 357 30.71 41.35 -9.31
CA ALA A 357 29.35 41.56 -8.84
C ALA A 357 28.33 41.42 -9.99
N GLY A 358 27.31 40.58 -9.81
CA GLY A 358 26.30 40.30 -10.84
C GLY A 358 26.76 39.40 -11.99
N GLU A 359 28.02 38.94 -12.01
CA GLU A 359 28.48 37.96 -13.01
C GLU A 359 27.76 36.62 -12.79
N THR A 360 27.20 36.05 -13.87
CA THR A 360 26.43 34.80 -13.79
C THR A 360 27.36 33.61 -13.68
N ILE A 361 27.12 32.77 -12.67
CA ILE A 361 27.81 31.51 -12.42
C ILE A 361 26.82 30.36 -12.64
N ILE A 362 27.14 29.44 -13.54
CA ILE A 362 26.42 28.19 -13.78
C ILE A 362 27.08 27.08 -12.97
N ASN A 363 26.31 26.48 -12.08
CA ASN A 363 26.66 25.26 -11.37
C ASN A 363 26.33 24.05 -12.25
N LEU A 364 27.35 23.38 -12.78
CA LEU A 364 27.19 22.26 -13.70
C LEU A 364 27.03 20.94 -12.92
N LEU A 365 25.80 20.64 -12.50
CA LEU A 365 25.47 19.44 -11.72
C LEU A 365 25.77 18.15 -12.48
N ALA A 366 25.61 18.15 -13.81
CA ALA A 366 25.97 17.02 -14.66
C ALA A 366 27.45 16.60 -14.55
N LYS A 367 28.32 17.48 -14.01
CA LYS A 367 29.72 17.17 -13.70
C LYS A 367 29.95 17.04 -12.19
N SER A 368 29.48 18.00 -11.40
CA SER A 368 29.82 18.05 -9.97
C SER A 368 29.20 16.91 -9.15
N GLN A 369 28.05 16.38 -9.58
CA GLN A 369 27.44 15.20 -8.96
C GLN A 369 28.09 13.87 -9.42
N LEU A 370 29.01 13.94 -10.39
CA LEU A 370 29.83 12.84 -10.87
C LEU A 370 31.30 13.01 -10.47
N ASP A 371 31.60 13.92 -9.54
CA ASP A 371 32.97 14.24 -9.14
C ASP A 371 33.64 13.02 -8.46
N PRO A 372 34.73 12.48 -9.04
CA PRO A 372 35.46 11.35 -8.48
C PRO A 372 36.04 11.63 -7.09
N ALA A 373 36.29 12.90 -6.73
CA ALA A 373 36.75 13.27 -5.39
C ALA A 373 35.70 12.96 -4.31
N VAL A 374 34.42 12.81 -4.70
CA VAL A 374 33.31 12.46 -3.81
C VAL A 374 32.91 11.00 -3.99
N PHE A 375 32.82 10.55 -5.24
CA PHE A 375 32.19 9.27 -5.59
C PHE A 375 33.17 8.17 -6.00
N GLY A 376 34.48 8.44 -6.04
CA GLY A 376 35.50 7.48 -6.45
C GLY A 376 35.67 7.35 -7.96
N GLU A 377 36.57 6.47 -8.40
CA GLU A 377 36.89 6.26 -9.82
C GLU A 377 35.69 5.76 -10.64
N ASP A 378 34.76 5.08 -9.99
CA ASP A 378 33.54 4.55 -10.59
C ASP A 378 32.37 5.55 -10.56
N ALA A 379 32.64 6.85 -10.41
CA ALA A 379 31.62 7.89 -10.30
C ALA A 379 30.65 7.92 -11.50
N ASN A 380 31.08 7.56 -12.71
CA ASN A 380 30.19 7.53 -13.87
C ASN A 380 29.28 6.29 -13.92
N GLU A 381 29.49 5.29 -13.06
CA GLU A 381 28.68 4.08 -13.03
C GLU A 381 27.40 4.27 -12.21
N PHE A 382 26.30 3.67 -12.66
CA PHE A 382 25.03 3.69 -11.95
C PHE A 382 25.01 2.62 -10.84
N LYS A 383 25.12 3.03 -9.58
CA LYS A 383 25.19 2.13 -8.42
C LYS A 383 24.24 2.55 -7.29
N PRO A 384 22.96 2.11 -7.28
CA PRO A 384 21.98 2.51 -6.27
C PRO A 384 22.43 2.35 -4.80
N LYS A 385 23.24 1.32 -4.51
CA LYS A 385 23.78 1.06 -3.16
C LYS A 385 24.59 2.24 -2.58
N ARG A 386 25.21 3.08 -3.41
CA ARG A 386 25.95 4.27 -2.93
C ARG A 386 25.04 5.37 -2.40
N MET A 387 23.78 5.34 -2.81
CA MET A 387 22.77 6.36 -2.48
C MET A 387 21.70 5.89 -1.48
N MET A 388 21.88 4.70 -0.91
CA MET A 388 21.08 4.24 0.23
C MET A 388 21.35 5.12 1.47
N ASP A 389 20.40 5.19 2.39
CA ASP A 389 20.36 6.21 3.46
C ASP A 389 21.65 6.35 4.26
N GLU A 390 22.26 5.26 4.74
CA GLU A 390 23.50 5.33 5.52
C GLU A 390 24.66 5.95 4.72
N ASN A 391 24.90 5.45 3.51
CA ASN A 391 25.96 5.96 2.63
C ASN A 391 25.68 7.39 2.17
N PHE A 392 24.43 7.68 1.79
CA PHE A 392 24.01 9.01 1.36
C PHE A 392 24.20 10.04 2.48
N ASN A 393 23.78 9.71 3.71
CA ASN A 393 23.95 10.59 4.87
C ASN A 393 25.42 10.83 5.19
N ARG A 394 26.27 9.79 5.06
CA ARG A 394 27.72 9.93 5.24
C ARG A 394 28.31 10.85 4.17
N ILE A 395 28.08 10.56 2.90
CA ILE A 395 28.65 11.31 1.76
C ILE A 395 28.21 12.78 1.79
N THR A 396 26.94 13.05 2.05
CA THR A 396 26.42 14.43 2.08
C THR A 396 26.90 15.24 3.29
N LYS A 397 27.25 14.57 4.39
CA LYS A 397 27.87 15.20 5.56
C LYS A 397 29.36 15.49 5.33
N GLU A 398 30.07 14.53 4.73
CA GLU A 398 31.50 14.64 4.39
C GLU A 398 31.74 15.65 3.27
N PHE A 399 30.85 15.67 2.29
CA PHE A 399 30.90 16.53 1.10
C PHE A 399 29.59 17.31 0.97
N PRO A 400 29.45 18.45 1.68
CA PRO A 400 28.26 19.28 1.58
C PRO A 400 27.99 19.70 0.12
N ASN A 401 26.71 19.80 -0.20
CA ASN A 401 26.22 20.23 -1.53
C ASN A 401 26.66 19.33 -2.71
N CYS A 402 27.14 18.10 -2.47
CA CYS A 402 27.51 17.14 -3.53
C CYS A 402 26.33 16.54 -4.32
N TRP A 403 25.10 16.76 -3.85
CA TRP A 403 23.87 16.29 -4.49
C TRP A 403 22.81 17.39 -4.39
N LYS A 404 22.48 18.02 -5.53
CA LYS A 404 21.68 19.26 -5.61
C LYS A 404 20.56 19.25 -6.67
N PRO A 405 19.85 18.13 -6.94
CA PRO A 405 18.81 18.13 -7.97
C PRO A 405 17.57 18.95 -7.62
N PHE A 406 17.41 19.37 -6.35
CA PHE A 406 16.27 20.16 -5.87
C PHE A 406 16.62 21.63 -5.57
N GLY A 407 17.70 22.16 -6.15
CA GLY A 407 18.10 23.55 -5.98
C GLY A 407 18.80 23.84 -4.64
N ASN A 408 18.93 25.13 -4.32
CA ASN A 408 19.74 25.60 -3.20
C ASN A 408 18.98 26.56 -2.27
N GLY A 409 19.22 26.41 -0.96
CA GLY A 409 18.82 27.41 0.03
C GLY A 409 17.32 27.68 0.10
N MET A 410 16.95 28.95 0.29
CA MET A 410 15.55 29.40 0.30
C MET A 410 14.83 29.23 -1.06
N ARG A 411 15.59 28.93 -2.12
CA ARG A 411 15.08 28.67 -3.48
C ARG A 411 15.07 27.17 -3.80
N GLY A 412 15.28 26.32 -2.80
CA GLY A 412 15.07 24.88 -2.93
C GLY A 412 13.64 24.56 -3.38
N CYS A 413 13.48 23.48 -4.14
CA CYS A 413 12.19 23.05 -4.66
C CYS A 413 11.23 22.74 -3.51
N ILE A 414 10.23 23.59 -3.31
CA ILE A 414 9.18 23.38 -2.31
C ILE A 414 8.36 22.12 -2.59
N GLY A 415 8.24 21.73 -3.87
CA GLY A 415 7.54 20.53 -4.32
C GLY A 415 8.34 19.24 -4.19
N ARG A 416 9.56 19.26 -3.63
CA ARG A 416 10.40 18.06 -3.48
C ARG A 416 9.64 16.89 -2.83
N PRO A 417 8.93 17.06 -1.69
CA PRO A 417 8.23 15.94 -1.07
C PRO A 417 7.11 15.36 -1.95
N PHE A 418 6.41 16.21 -2.70
CA PHE A 418 5.39 15.80 -3.67
C PHE A 418 5.98 14.91 -4.77
N ALA A 419 7.00 15.42 -5.46
CA ALA A 419 7.66 14.72 -6.56
C ALA A 419 8.28 13.39 -6.10
N TRP A 420 8.81 13.36 -4.87
CA TRP A 420 9.40 12.15 -4.31
C TRP A 420 8.36 11.07 -4.02
N GLN A 421 7.21 11.43 -3.43
CA GLN A 421 6.12 10.49 -3.16
C GLN A 421 5.52 9.94 -4.46
N GLU A 422 5.27 10.82 -5.44
CA GLU A 422 4.76 10.42 -6.76
C GLU A 422 5.73 9.45 -7.45
N ALA A 423 7.03 9.79 -7.51
CA ALA A 423 8.03 8.93 -8.14
C ALA A 423 8.12 7.55 -7.46
N LEU A 424 8.12 7.49 -6.12
CA LEU A 424 8.12 6.22 -5.40
C LEU A 424 6.87 5.38 -5.70
N LEU A 425 5.68 5.98 -5.65
CA LEU A 425 4.42 5.28 -5.91
C LEU A 425 4.39 4.69 -7.33
N VAL A 426 4.79 5.47 -8.32
CA VAL A 426 4.78 5.05 -9.73
C VAL A 426 5.80 3.94 -9.98
N MET A 427 7.02 4.07 -9.44
CA MET A 427 8.03 3.02 -9.54
C MET A 427 7.54 1.70 -8.93
N VAL A 428 6.94 1.75 -7.74
CA VAL A 428 6.39 0.58 -7.06
C VAL A 428 5.26 -0.04 -7.87
N MET A 429 4.30 0.76 -8.32
CA MET A 429 3.13 0.26 -9.05
C MET A 429 3.50 -0.41 -10.37
N LEU A 430 4.46 0.17 -11.09
CA LEU A 430 4.92 -0.40 -12.34
C LEU A 430 5.76 -1.66 -12.12
N LEU A 431 6.72 -1.64 -11.18
CA LEU A 431 7.58 -2.81 -10.92
C LEU A 431 6.81 -3.98 -10.29
N GLN A 432 5.79 -3.72 -9.48
CA GLN A 432 4.93 -4.77 -8.90
C GLN A 432 4.18 -5.56 -9.99
N ASN A 433 3.73 -4.87 -11.03
CA ASN A 433 2.72 -5.42 -11.95
C ASN A 433 3.27 -5.77 -13.34
N PHE A 434 4.43 -5.23 -13.73
CA PHE A 434 4.99 -5.40 -15.07
C PHE A 434 6.45 -5.82 -15.08
N ASN A 435 6.80 -6.64 -16.07
CA ASN A 435 8.15 -6.80 -16.59
C ASN A 435 8.34 -5.86 -17.78
N PHE A 436 9.50 -5.22 -17.87
CA PHE A 436 9.77 -4.23 -18.92
C PHE A 436 10.87 -4.71 -19.86
N VAL A 437 10.69 -4.43 -21.15
CA VAL A 437 11.69 -4.71 -22.19
C VAL A 437 11.97 -3.42 -22.95
N LEU A 438 13.21 -2.97 -22.92
CA LEU A 438 13.66 -1.86 -23.76
C LEU A 438 13.67 -2.29 -25.22
N ASP A 439 13.31 -1.40 -26.14
CA ASP A 439 13.51 -1.64 -27.57
C ASP A 439 15.00 -1.98 -27.84
N PRO A 440 15.31 -3.14 -28.45
CA PRO A 440 16.69 -3.53 -28.73
C PRO A 440 17.43 -2.57 -29.66
N ASN A 441 16.70 -1.78 -30.47
CA ASN A 441 17.28 -0.79 -31.38
C ASN A 441 17.40 0.61 -30.76
N TYR A 442 17.07 0.77 -29.46
CA TYR A 442 17.12 2.06 -28.80
C TYR A 442 18.56 2.55 -28.58
N HIS A 443 18.86 3.71 -29.16
CA HIS A 443 20.11 4.44 -28.95
C HIS A 443 19.87 5.57 -27.95
N PHE A 444 20.72 5.65 -26.92
CA PHE A 444 20.56 6.68 -25.90
C PHE A 444 20.81 8.06 -26.49
N GLY A 445 19.77 8.89 -26.48
CA GLY A 445 19.83 10.31 -26.79
C GLY A 445 19.17 11.13 -25.68
N ILE A 446 19.50 12.41 -25.62
CA ILE A 446 18.90 13.36 -24.70
C ILE A 446 18.07 14.36 -25.49
N LYS A 447 16.82 14.57 -25.07
CA LYS A 447 15.99 15.71 -25.49
C LYS A 447 16.14 16.80 -24.45
N GLN A 448 16.60 17.97 -24.88
CA GLN A 448 16.84 19.12 -23.99
C GLN A 448 15.89 20.27 -24.33
N THR A 449 15.16 20.74 -23.32
CA THR A 449 14.38 21.99 -23.33
C THR A 449 14.98 22.91 -22.26
N LEU A 450 14.19 23.29 -21.24
CA LEU A 450 14.69 23.81 -19.98
C LEU A 450 15.22 22.68 -19.07
N THR A 451 14.68 21.48 -19.23
CA THR A 451 15.07 20.25 -18.54
C THR A 451 15.61 19.22 -19.54
N ILE A 452 16.08 18.06 -19.07
CA ILE A 452 16.52 16.95 -19.93
C ILE A 452 15.72 15.68 -19.68
N LYS A 453 15.47 14.89 -20.73
CA LYS A 453 14.92 13.53 -20.64
C LYS A 453 15.49 12.63 -21.75
N PRO A 454 15.36 11.30 -21.66
CA PRO A 454 15.68 10.41 -22.78
C PRO A 454 14.91 10.84 -24.05
N LYS A 455 15.57 10.78 -25.20
CA LYS A 455 14.96 11.10 -26.50
C LYS A 455 14.35 9.84 -27.12
N ASP A 456 13.08 9.89 -27.51
CA ASP A 456 12.38 8.84 -28.28
C ASP A 456 12.46 7.42 -27.67
N MET A 457 12.41 7.35 -26.34
CA MET A 457 12.54 6.08 -25.59
C MET A 457 11.25 5.27 -25.63
N HIS A 458 11.33 4.10 -26.26
CA HIS A 458 10.25 3.11 -26.31
C HIS A 458 10.57 1.88 -25.45
N MET A 459 9.56 1.35 -24.76
CA MET A 459 9.63 0.07 -24.05
C MET A 459 8.33 -0.72 -24.18
N ARG A 460 8.38 -2.03 -23.94
CA ARG A 460 7.19 -2.89 -23.79
C ARG A 460 6.96 -3.19 -22.31
N ALA A 461 5.69 -3.29 -21.92
CA ALA A 461 5.27 -3.62 -20.57
C ALA A 461 4.46 -4.93 -20.59
N ILE A 462 4.93 -5.95 -19.88
CA ILE A 462 4.37 -7.30 -19.87
C ILE A 462 3.84 -7.60 -18.48
N LEU A 463 2.55 -7.90 -18.34
CA LEU A 463 1.94 -8.22 -17.04
C LEU A 463 2.66 -9.40 -16.36
N ARG A 464 2.95 -9.27 -15.06
CA ARG A 464 3.56 -10.31 -14.22
C ARG A 464 2.51 -11.30 -13.71
N ASP A 465 2.97 -12.47 -13.25
CA ASP A 465 2.17 -13.45 -12.49
C ASP A 465 0.85 -13.88 -13.15
N ASN A 466 0.81 -13.98 -14.49
CA ASN A 466 -0.41 -14.28 -15.26
C ASN A 466 -1.59 -13.31 -14.97
N LEU A 467 -1.28 -12.08 -14.53
CA LEU A 467 -2.29 -11.05 -14.38
C LEU A 467 -2.94 -10.75 -15.73
N THR A 468 -4.26 -10.65 -15.69
CA THR A 468 -5.06 -10.00 -16.72
C THR A 468 -5.29 -8.53 -16.33
N PRO A 469 -5.65 -7.65 -17.28
CA PRO A 469 -6.05 -6.28 -16.97
C PRO A 469 -7.14 -6.19 -15.90
N THR A 470 -8.10 -7.13 -15.89
CA THR A 470 -9.20 -7.17 -14.90
C THR A 470 -8.73 -7.60 -13.50
N THR A 471 -7.82 -8.58 -13.40
CA THR A 471 -7.22 -8.94 -12.11
C THR A 471 -6.27 -7.87 -11.59
N LEU A 472 -5.59 -7.14 -12.49
CA LEU A 472 -4.81 -5.96 -12.13
C LEU A 472 -5.71 -4.84 -11.60
N GLU A 473 -6.84 -4.56 -12.26
CA GLU A 473 -7.82 -3.58 -11.80
C GLU A 473 -8.33 -3.91 -10.40
N ARG A 474 -8.68 -5.19 -10.15
CA ARG A 474 -9.04 -5.66 -8.80
C ARG A 474 -7.90 -5.47 -7.80
N ARG A 475 -6.65 -5.78 -8.16
CA ARG A 475 -5.47 -5.58 -7.29
C ARG A 475 -5.25 -4.12 -6.94
N LEU A 476 -5.28 -3.23 -7.94
CA LEU A 476 -5.13 -1.79 -7.75
C LEU A 476 -6.28 -1.22 -6.90
N ALA A 477 -7.49 -1.75 -7.04
CA ALA A 477 -8.65 -1.41 -6.20
C ALA A 477 -8.61 -2.02 -4.78
N GLY A 478 -7.61 -2.84 -4.44
CA GLY A 478 -7.50 -3.51 -3.14
C GLY A 478 -8.42 -4.72 -2.96
N LEU A 479 -8.89 -5.29 -4.07
CA LEU A 479 -9.82 -6.42 -4.16
C LEU A 479 -9.15 -7.74 -4.58
N ALA A 480 -7.82 -7.83 -4.63
CA ALA A 480 -7.09 -9.05 -5.01
C ALA A 480 -6.93 -10.04 -3.83
N GLU A 481 -7.30 -11.30 -4.07
CA GLU A 481 -7.03 -12.43 -3.18
C GLU A 481 -5.54 -12.82 -3.17
N PRO A 482 -5.00 -13.39 -2.07
CA PRO A 482 -3.61 -13.83 -2.03
C PRO A 482 -3.42 -15.19 -2.74
N GLU A 483 -2.61 -15.22 -3.79
CA GLU A 483 -2.07 -16.45 -4.39
C GLU A 483 -1.02 -17.09 -3.46
N LYS A 484 -1.33 -18.27 -2.90
CA LYS A 484 -0.32 -19.22 -2.39
C LYS A 484 0.42 -19.88 -3.56
N GLN A 485 1.74 -20.00 -3.43
CA GLN A 485 2.64 -20.70 -4.37
C GLN A 485 2.16 -22.13 -4.71
N ALA A 486 2.11 -22.40 -6.00
CA ALA A 486 1.93 -23.72 -6.58
C ALA A 486 3.28 -24.46 -6.68
N ALA A 487 3.37 -25.62 -6.02
CA ALA A 487 4.02 -26.89 -6.40
C ALA A 487 4.36 -27.66 -5.10
N GLN A 488 3.97 -28.91 -4.84
CA GLN A 488 3.33 -29.98 -5.61
C GLN A 488 2.88 -31.03 -4.59
N ALA A 489 1.61 -31.46 -4.65
CA ALA A 489 1.25 -32.87 -4.48
C ALA A 489 -0.21 -33.05 -4.97
N LYS A 490 -0.33 -33.70 -6.13
CA LYS A 490 -1.57 -34.25 -6.69
C LYS A 490 -2.28 -35.12 -5.64
N ALA A 491 -3.61 -34.98 -5.52
CA ALA A 491 -4.57 -35.95 -6.06
C ALA A 491 -6.00 -35.69 -5.53
N SER A 492 -6.88 -35.33 -6.47
CA SER A 492 -8.29 -35.75 -6.63
C SER A 492 -9.26 -35.71 -5.45
N GLY A 493 -10.32 -34.94 -5.64
CA GLY A 493 -11.60 -35.07 -4.94
C GLY A 493 -12.67 -34.17 -5.57
N ALA A 494 -12.99 -34.42 -6.85
CA ALA A 494 -14.02 -33.72 -7.60
C ALA A 494 -15.45 -34.02 -7.09
N ALA A 495 -16.32 -33.03 -7.24
CA ALA A 495 -17.71 -33.22 -7.62
C ALA A 495 -18.06 -32.06 -8.57
N ALA A 496 -17.77 -32.16 -9.87
CA ALA A 496 -18.50 -32.90 -10.92
C ALA A 496 -19.87 -32.25 -11.21
N GLY A 497 -20.24 -31.97 -12.47
CA GLY A 497 -19.77 -32.60 -13.71
C GLY A 497 -19.00 -31.67 -14.67
N GLY A 498 -18.05 -32.15 -15.48
CA GLY A 498 -17.48 -33.49 -15.61
C GLY A 498 -15.99 -33.38 -15.98
N GLU A 499 -15.12 -34.00 -15.17
CA GLU A 499 -13.66 -34.06 -15.40
C GLU A 499 -13.24 -35.21 -16.34
N THR A 500 -14.18 -35.92 -16.95
CA THR A 500 -13.90 -37.14 -17.73
C THR A 500 -13.57 -36.89 -19.20
N GLY A 501 -13.15 -35.68 -19.56
CA GLY A 501 -12.95 -35.27 -20.95
C GLY A 501 -11.48 -35.07 -21.35
N MET A 502 -11.09 -35.53 -22.54
CA MET A 502 -9.77 -35.26 -23.11
C MET A 502 -9.57 -33.75 -23.37
N PRO A 503 -8.41 -33.15 -23.03
CA PRO A 503 -8.15 -31.73 -23.28
C PRO A 503 -8.30 -31.34 -24.75
N LEU A 504 -8.87 -30.17 -25.02
CA LEU A 504 -9.13 -29.62 -26.34
C LEU A 504 -8.84 -28.12 -26.34
N THR A 505 -8.02 -27.64 -27.28
CA THR A 505 -7.84 -26.18 -27.52
C THR A 505 -8.69 -25.77 -28.70
N ILE A 506 -9.36 -24.62 -28.59
CA ILE A 506 -10.18 -24.04 -29.65
C ILE A 506 -9.65 -22.64 -29.92
N LEU A 507 -9.32 -22.34 -31.17
CA LEU A 507 -8.79 -21.04 -31.61
C LEU A 507 -9.71 -20.44 -32.65
N TYR A 508 -9.91 -19.13 -32.64
CA TYR A 508 -10.74 -18.46 -33.63
C TYR A 508 -10.09 -17.24 -34.28
N GLY A 509 -10.37 -17.03 -35.57
CA GLY A 509 -10.07 -15.78 -36.28
C GLY A 509 -11.38 -15.14 -36.73
N SER A 510 -11.69 -13.94 -36.22
CA SER A 510 -13.01 -13.32 -36.39
C SER A 510 -12.94 -11.79 -36.29
N ASN A 511 -13.42 -11.05 -37.30
CA ASN A 511 -13.57 -9.57 -37.20
C ASN A 511 -14.99 -9.18 -36.76
N SER A 512 -16.00 -10.00 -37.07
CA SER A 512 -17.43 -9.71 -36.82
C SER A 512 -18.08 -10.60 -35.74
N GLY A 513 -17.27 -11.34 -34.96
CA GLY A 513 -17.74 -12.20 -33.86
C GLY A 513 -18.33 -13.56 -34.25
N THR A 514 -18.58 -13.83 -35.54
CA THR A 514 -19.19 -15.09 -36.00
C THR A 514 -18.36 -16.33 -35.66
N CYS A 515 -17.06 -16.34 -35.99
CA CYS A 515 -16.20 -17.50 -35.70
C CYS A 515 -15.92 -17.67 -34.20
N GLU A 516 -15.96 -16.59 -33.42
CA GLU A 516 -15.87 -16.63 -31.95
C GLU A 516 -17.10 -17.31 -31.34
N ALA A 517 -18.30 -16.96 -31.79
CA ALA A 517 -19.54 -17.59 -31.33
C ALA A 517 -19.57 -19.10 -31.63
N LEU A 518 -19.09 -19.51 -32.82
CA LEU A 518 -18.96 -20.93 -33.19
C LEU A 518 -17.90 -21.65 -32.32
N ALA A 519 -16.81 -20.97 -31.95
CA ALA A 519 -15.79 -21.53 -31.06
C ALA A 519 -16.30 -21.75 -29.63
N GLN A 520 -17.11 -20.81 -29.10
CA GLN A 520 -17.76 -20.98 -27.80
C GLN A 520 -18.76 -22.14 -27.81
N ARG A 521 -19.44 -22.38 -28.93
CA ARG A 521 -20.35 -23.51 -29.10
C ARG A 521 -19.63 -24.86 -29.02
N VAL A 522 -18.56 -25.04 -29.79
CA VAL A 522 -17.73 -26.27 -29.74
C VAL A 522 -17.21 -26.52 -28.32
N ALA A 523 -16.89 -25.45 -27.58
CA ALA A 523 -16.46 -25.59 -26.19
C ALA A 523 -17.58 -26.05 -25.25
N SER A 524 -18.80 -25.58 -25.46
CA SER A 524 -19.99 -26.02 -24.72
C SER A 524 -20.31 -27.48 -25.00
N ASP A 525 -20.20 -27.89 -26.26
CA ASP A 525 -20.57 -29.24 -26.71
C ASP A 525 -19.44 -30.25 -26.46
N ALA A 526 -18.18 -29.81 -26.30
CA ALA A 526 -17.04 -30.69 -25.99
C ALA A 526 -17.30 -31.69 -24.86
N ALA A 527 -17.99 -31.27 -23.80
CA ALA A 527 -18.24 -32.11 -22.62
C ALA A 527 -19.14 -33.33 -22.93
N SER A 528 -20.16 -33.20 -23.79
CA SER A 528 -21.04 -34.32 -24.17
C SER A 528 -20.32 -35.36 -25.04
N HIS A 529 -19.25 -34.95 -25.73
CA HIS A 529 -18.43 -35.82 -26.59
C HIS A 529 -17.17 -36.36 -25.90
N GLY A 530 -17.05 -36.18 -24.58
CA GLY A 530 -15.91 -36.68 -23.79
C GLY A 530 -14.62 -35.88 -24.02
N PHE A 531 -14.74 -34.61 -24.38
CA PHE A 531 -13.65 -33.63 -24.46
C PHE A 531 -13.85 -32.53 -23.41
N ARG A 532 -12.78 -31.77 -23.15
CA ARG A 532 -12.81 -30.61 -22.26
C ARG A 532 -12.08 -29.46 -22.93
N ALA A 533 -12.80 -28.41 -23.28
CA ALA A 533 -12.19 -27.18 -23.77
C ALA A 533 -11.33 -26.56 -22.67
N THR A 534 -10.00 -26.60 -22.82
CA THR A 534 -9.05 -26.03 -21.85
C THR A 534 -8.62 -24.61 -22.19
N LYS A 535 -8.73 -24.23 -23.47
CA LYS A 535 -8.41 -22.88 -23.95
C LYS A 535 -9.32 -22.56 -25.15
N ILE A 536 -9.98 -21.40 -25.10
CA ILE A 536 -10.71 -20.79 -26.23
C ILE A 536 -10.12 -19.40 -26.40
N ASP A 537 -9.54 -19.09 -27.55
CA ASP A 537 -8.82 -17.82 -27.72
C ASP A 537 -8.71 -17.41 -29.19
N CYS A 538 -8.22 -16.20 -29.46
CA CYS A 538 -7.93 -15.79 -30.82
C CYS A 538 -6.73 -16.54 -31.40
N LEU A 539 -6.67 -16.64 -32.73
CA LEU A 539 -5.66 -17.43 -33.41
C LEU A 539 -4.23 -16.88 -33.19
N ASP A 540 -4.07 -15.55 -33.05
CA ASP A 540 -2.79 -14.90 -32.77
C ASP A 540 -2.17 -15.26 -31.42
N SER A 541 -2.97 -15.66 -30.43
CA SER A 541 -2.45 -16.06 -29.12
C SER A 541 -1.67 -17.38 -29.15
N ALA A 542 -1.75 -18.12 -30.26
CA ALA A 542 -1.03 -19.37 -30.48
C ALA A 542 0.27 -19.20 -31.31
N ASN A 543 0.68 -17.96 -31.61
CA ASN A 543 1.94 -17.68 -32.29
C ASN A 543 3.12 -18.25 -31.49
N GLY A 544 3.87 -19.19 -32.08
CA GLY A 544 5.00 -19.85 -31.43
C GLY A 544 4.64 -20.80 -30.28
N SER A 545 3.36 -21.07 -30.03
CA SER A 545 2.89 -21.76 -28.81
C SER A 545 1.71 -22.73 -29.03
N LEU A 546 1.57 -23.30 -30.25
CA LEU A 546 0.58 -24.35 -30.51
C LEU A 546 0.78 -25.58 -29.61
N PRO A 547 -0.27 -26.07 -28.91
CA PRO A 547 -0.18 -27.28 -28.10
C PRO A 547 0.17 -28.52 -28.93
N THR A 548 0.96 -29.42 -28.33
CA THR A 548 1.40 -30.69 -28.96
C THR A 548 0.81 -31.93 -28.29
N ASP A 549 0.26 -31.77 -27.10
CA ASP A 549 -0.30 -32.84 -26.26
C ASP A 549 -1.82 -33.00 -26.39
N GLN A 550 -2.49 -32.10 -27.12
CA GLN A 550 -3.95 -32.08 -27.27
C GLN A 550 -4.42 -31.61 -28.65
N PRO A 551 -5.63 -32.03 -29.11
CA PRO A 551 -6.25 -31.52 -30.33
C PRO A 551 -6.48 -30.00 -30.30
N VAL A 552 -6.28 -29.36 -31.46
CA VAL A 552 -6.53 -27.93 -31.68
C VAL A 552 -7.60 -27.74 -32.76
N VAL A 553 -8.75 -27.18 -32.42
CA VAL A 553 -9.81 -26.83 -33.38
C VAL A 553 -9.69 -25.36 -33.74
N ILE A 554 -9.53 -25.04 -35.01
CA ILE A 554 -9.34 -23.67 -35.51
C ILE A 554 -10.57 -23.25 -36.31
N ILE A 555 -11.22 -22.16 -35.92
CA ILE A 555 -12.40 -21.62 -36.62
C ILE A 555 -12.06 -20.23 -37.12
N THR A 556 -11.82 -20.05 -38.41
CA THR A 556 -11.35 -18.76 -38.94
C THR A 556 -12.14 -18.30 -40.15
N ALA A 557 -12.23 -16.99 -40.37
CA ALA A 557 -12.86 -16.39 -41.53
C ALA A 557 -11.84 -15.94 -42.58
N SER A 558 -12.31 -15.52 -43.77
CA SER A 558 -11.53 -14.71 -44.71
C SER A 558 -12.22 -13.38 -44.93
N TYR A 559 -11.48 -12.28 -44.86
CA TYR A 559 -11.95 -10.95 -45.21
C TYR A 559 -11.14 -10.45 -46.41
N GLU A 560 -11.76 -10.36 -47.59
CA GLU A 560 -11.08 -9.99 -48.84
C GLU A 560 -9.82 -10.83 -49.15
N GLY A 561 -9.76 -12.05 -48.60
CA GLY A 561 -8.62 -12.96 -48.73
C GLY A 561 -7.49 -12.75 -47.74
N GLN A 562 -7.60 -11.79 -46.83
CA GLN A 562 -6.68 -11.60 -45.72
C GLN A 562 -7.21 -12.26 -44.45
N PRO A 563 -6.32 -12.70 -43.55
CA PRO A 563 -6.74 -13.23 -42.26
C PRO A 563 -7.51 -12.16 -41.47
N PRO A 564 -8.43 -12.59 -40.58
CA PRO A 564 -8.98 -11.73 -39.55
C PRO A 564 -7.87 -11.05 -38.75
N ASP A 565 -8.14 -9.86 -38.20
CA ASP A 565 -7.15 -9.02 -37.53
C ASP A 565 -6.48 -9.74 -36.35
N ASN A 566 -7.23 -10.60 -35.68
CA ASN A 566 -6.78 -11.44 -34.56
C ASN A 566 -6.24 -12.83 -34.98
N ALA A 567 -5.88 -12.98 -36.25
CA ALA A 567 -5.24 -14.15 -36.85
C ALA A 567 -4.03 -13.80 -37.74
N GLY A 568 -3.71 -12.51 -37.89
CA GLY A 568 -2.67 -12.03 -38.81
C GLY A 568 -1.26 -12.43 -38.38
N HIS A 569 -0.92 -12.28 -37.10
CA HIS A 569 0.40 -12.66 -36.58
C HIS A 569 0.62 -14.17 -36.68
N PHE A 570 -0.41 -14.97 -36.44
CA PHE A 570 -0.36 -16.41 -36.56
C PHE A 570 -0.16 -16.86 -38.01
N VAL A 571 -0.94 -16.32 -38.96
CA VAL A 571 -0.79 -16.65 -40.39
C VAL A 571 0.61 -16.28 -40.89
N ALA A 572 1.11 -15.09 -40.54
CA ALA A 572 2.47 -14.68 -40.90
C ALA A 572 3.54 -15.58 -40.30
N TRP A 573 3.35 -16.01 -39.03
CA TRP A 573 4.27 -16.91 -38.36
C TRP A 573 4.36 -18.28 -39.05
N ILE A 574 3.22 -18.91 -39.38
CA ILE A 574 3.22 -20.23 -40.05
C ILE A 574 3.76 -20.14 -41.49
N GLU A 575 3.47 -19.07 -42.23
CA GLU A 575 4.01 -18.89 -43.58
C GLU A 575 5.54 -18.67 -43.58
N GLY A 576 6.07 -18.05 -42.51
CA GLY A 576 7.50 -17.81 -42.33
C GLY A 576 8.31 -19.00 -41.82
N GLN A 577 7.66 -20.12 -41.47
CA GLN A 577 8.36 -21.32 -40.98
C GLN A 577 9.00 -22.13 -42.11
N ASP A 578 10.14 -22.74 -41.81
CA ASP A 578 10.86 -23.63 -42.72
C ASP A 578 10.18 -25.02 -42.79
N LYS A 579 9.46 -25.25 -43.90
CA LYS A 579 8.73 -26.51 -44.17
C LYS A 579 9.63 -27.75 -44.14
N ALA A 580 10.91 -27.62 -44.49
CA ALA A 580 11.83 -28.75 -44.49
C ALA A 580 12.15 -29.27 -43.08
N LYS A 581 11.93 -28.45 -42.04
CA LYS A 581 12.21 -28.80 -40.64
C LYS A 581 11.03 -29.38 -39.88
N ALA A 582 9.84 -29.43 -40.50
CA ALA A 582 8.60 -29.91 -39.89
C ALA A 582 8.41 -29.42 -38.43
N PRO A 583 8.44 -28.10 -38.17
CA PRO A 583 8.46 -27.56 -36.81
C PRO A 583 7.19 -27.86 -36.00
N LEU A 584 6.10 -28.29 -36.65
CA LEU A 584 4.81 -28.57 -36.02
C LEU A 584 4.44 -30.06 -36.05
N LYS A 585 5.41 -30.97 -36.21
CA LYS A 585 5.19 -32.43 -36.36
C LYS A 585 4.29 -33.08 -35.29
N ASP A 586 4.27 -32.55 -34.08
CA ASP A 586 3.54 -33.10 -32.94
C ASP A 586 2.17 -32.42 -32.73
N VAL A 587 1.84 -31.38 -33.52
CA VAL A 587 0.57 -30.67 -33.43
C VAL A 587 -0.53 -31.44 -34.19
N LYS A 588 -1.72 -31.54 -33.60
CA LYS A 588 -2.89 -32.18 -34.21
C LYS A 588 -4.05 -31.19 -34.28
N TYR A 589 -4.64 -30.99 -35.45
CA TYR A 589 -5.59 -29.89 -35.65
C TYR A 589 -6.78 -30.23 -36.55
N ALA A 590 -7.86 -29.46 -36.44
CA ALA A 590 -9.01 -29.45 -37.36
C ALA A 590 -9.39 -28.00 -37.67
N VAL A 591 -9.91 -27.71 -38.86
CA VAL A 591 -10.24 -26.34 -39.29
C VAL A 591 -11.69 -26.24 -39.75
N PHE A 592 -12.39 -25.20 -39.30
CA PHE A 592 -13.65 -24.74 -39.90
C PHE A 592 -13.50 -23.31 -40.43
N GLY A 593 -14.00 -23.07 -41.63
CA GLY A 593 -13.81 -21.83 -42.37
C GLY A 593 -15.11 -21.12 -42.70
N CYS A 594 -15.22 -19.85 -42.34
CA CYS A 594 -16.29 -18.97 -42.81
C CYS A 594 -15.81 -18.12 -44.00
N GLY A 595 -16.62 -18.01 -45.04
CA GLY A 595 -16.36 -17.13 -46.18
C GLY A 595 -17.65 -16.53 -46.73
N HIS A 596 -17.54 -15.58 -47.65
CA HIS A 596 -18.70 -14.98 -48.30
C HIS A 596 -18.48 -14.97 -49.81
N LYS A 597 -19.46 -15.46 -50.58
CA LYS A 597 -19.31 -15.67 -52.04
C LYS A 597 -19.09 -14.39 -52.86
N ASP A 598 -19.44 -13.21 -52.33
CA ASP A 598 -19.18 -11.92 -53.02
C ASP A 598 -17.68 -11.69 -53.27
N TRP A 599 -16.81 -12.31 -52.48
CA TRP A 599 -15.35 -12.28 -52.68
C TRP A 599 -14.88 -13.49 -53.50
N VAL A 600 -15.34 -13.59 -54.75
CA VAL A 600 -15.16 -14.77 -55.63
C VAL A 600 -13.70 -15.22 -55.76
N GLN A 601 -12.74 -14.29 -55.83
CA GLN A 601 -11.31 -14.62 -55.99
C GLN A 601 -10.62 -15.07 -54.69
N THR A 602 -11.20 -14.79 -53.54
CA THR A 602 -10.58 -15.01 -52.23
C THR A 602 -11.46 -15.80 -51.26
N PHE A 603 -12.51 -16.42 -51.79
CA PHE A 603 -13.48 -17.22 -51.07
C PHE A 603 -12.80 -18.39 -50.32
N HIS A 604 -12.91 -18.37 -48.98
CA HIS A 604 -12.25 -19.29 -48.04
C HIS A 604 -10.71 -19.32 -48.10
N ARG A 605 -10.04 -18.29 -48.64
CA ARG A 605 -8.58 -18.28 -48.80
C ARG A 605 -7.83 -18.58 -47.50
N VAL A 606 -8.18 -17.93 -46.39
CA VAL A 606 -7.45 -18.03 -45.12
C VAL A 606 -7.68 -19.34 -44.40
N PRO A 607 -8.92 -19.85 -44.23
CA PRO A 607 -9.12 -21.20 -43.69
C PRO A 607 -8.35 -22.27 -44.46
N LYS A 608 -8.37 -22.20 -45.80
CA LYS A 608 -7.62 -23.13 -46.67
C LYS A 608 -6.11 -22.97 -46.51
N LEU A 609 -5.63 -21.73 -46.40
CA LEU A 609 -4.22 -21.42 -46.18
C LEU A 609 -3.73 -21.98 -44.84
N VAL A 610 -4.44 -21.72 -43.74
CA VAL A 610 -4.11 -22.22 -42.41
C VAL A 610 -4.11 -23.75 -42.41
N ASP A 611 -5.18 -24.36 -42.93
CA ASP A 611 -5.30 -25.81 -43.01
C ASP A 611 -4.17 -26.45 -43.81
N THR A 612 -3.85 -25.92 -44.99
CA THR A 612 -2.80 -26.49 -45.85
C THR A 612 -1.39 -26.23 -45.29
N THR A 613 -1.15 -25.06 -44.70
CA THR A 613 0.18 -24.66 -44.23
C THR A 613 0.58 -25.42 -42.98
N LEU A 614 -0.35 -25.64 -42.04
CA LEU A 614 -0.08 -26.47 -40.86
C LEU A 614 0.32 -27.90 -41.25
N GLU A 615 -0.37 -28.52 -42.22
CA GLU A 615 0.00 -29.83 -42.76
C GLU A 615 1.41 -29.82 -43.38
N GLN A 616 1.74 -28.80 -44.17
CA GLN A 616 3.07 -28.64 -44.78
C GLN A 616 4.19 -28.42 -43.76
N LEU A 617 3.89 -27.91 -42.56
CA LEU A 617 4.82 -27.76 -41.45
C LEU A 617 4.91 -29.00 -40.54
N GLY A 618 4.25 -30.10 -40.93
CA GLY A 618 4.30 -31.39 -40.26
C GLY A 618 3.13 -31.69 -39.34
N ALA A 619 2.21 -30.75 -39.09
CA ALA A 619 1.06 -31.00 -38.22
C ALA A 619 0.11 -32.05 -38.83
N THR A 620 -0.57 -32.82 -37.97
CA THR A 620 -1.51 -33.87 -38.40
C THR A 620 -2.94 -33.35 -38.41
N ARG A 621 -3.60 -33.35 -39.58
CA ARG A 621 -5.03 -33.04 -39.71
C ARG A 621 -5.90 -34.15 -39.08
N LEU A 622 -6.84 -33.77 -38.21
CA LEU A 622 -7.72 -34.67 -37.46
C LEU A 622 -9.08 -34.91 -38.13
N ALA A 623 -9.62 -33.88 -38.80
CA ALA A 623 -10.92 -33.90 -39.46
C ALA A 623 -10.83 -33.11 -40.77
N GLU A 624 -11.68 -33.42 -41.74
CA GLU A 624 -11.75 -32.67 -43.00
C GLU A 624 -12.20 -31.22 -42.74
N VAL A 625 -11.63 -30.27 -43.49
CA VAL A 625 -11.93 -28.84 -43.32
C VAL A 625 -13.40 -28.57 -43.65
N GLY A 626 -14.14 -28.01 -42.68
CA GLY A 626 -15.50 -27.56 -42.91
C GLY A 626 -15.52 -26.14 -43.46
N LEU A 627 -16.38 -25.85 -44.42
CA LEU A 627 -16.46 -24.52 -45.06
C LEU A 627 -17.92 -24.09 -45.20
N THR A 628 -18.23 -22.83 -44.87
CA THR A 628 -19.58 -22.26 -44.99
C THR A 628 -19.59 -20.92 -45.70
N ASP A 629 -20.68 -20.63 -46.43
CA ASP A 629 -20.95 -19.34 -47.07
C ASP A 629 -21.89 -18.51 -46.19
N VAL A 630 -21.37 -17.45 -45.59
CA VAL A 630 -22.10 -16.55 -44.70
C VAL A 630 -23.25 -15.82 -45.41
N SER A 631 -23.17 -15.64 -46.72
CA SER A 631 -24.23 -14.99 -47.50
C SER A 631 -25.50 -15.84 -47.66
N SER A 632 -25.43 -17.14 -47.33
CA SER A 632 -26.59 -18.05 -47.41
C SER A 632 -27.56 -17.89 -46.24
N GLY A 633 -27.13 -17.28 -45.13
CA GLY A 633 -27.91 -17.21 -43.89
C GLY A 633 -27.91 -18.50 -43.05
N GLU A 634 -27.30 -19.60 -43.54
CA GLU A 634 -27.33 -20.94 -42.92
C GLU A 634 -26.02 -21.30 -42.20
N VAL A 635 -25.27 -20.30 -41.71
CA VAL A 635 -23.95 -20.48 -41.08
C VAL A 635 -23.98 -21.48 -39.93
N PHE A 636 -24.97 -21.36 -39.04
CA PHE A 636 -25.11 -22.21 -37.87
C PHE A 636 -25.50 -23.64 -38.25
N THR A 637 -26.40 -23.82 -39.22
CA THR A 637 -26.83 -25.15 -39.68
C THR A 637 -25.69 -25.90 -40.38
N ASN A 638 -24.90 -25.22 -41.22
CA ASN A 638 -23.72 -25.82 -41.87
C ASN A 638 -22.62 -26.15 -40.85
N PHE A 639 -22.50 -25.34 -39.80
CA PHE A 639 -21.57 -25.60 -38.71
C PHE A 639 -22.00 -26.80 -37.87
N GLU A 640 -23.27 -26.86 -37.46
CA GLU A 640 -23.88 -27.99 -36.75
C GLU A 640 -23.69 -29.30 -37.53
N SER A 641 -23.96 -29.27 -38.85
CA SER A 641 -23.77 -30.45 -39.70
C SER A 641 -22.30 -30.91 -39.73
N TRP A 642 -21.34 -29.99 -39.83
CA TRP A 642 -19.93 -30.34 -39.76
C TRP A 642 -19.51 -30.83 -38.36
N GLU A 643 -20.08 -30.24 -37.31
CA GLU A 643 -19.81 -30.61 -35.92
C GLU A 643 -20.26 -32.06 -35.64
N ASP A 644 -21.50 -32.39 -35.99
CA ASP A 644 -22.14 -33.68 -35.75
C ASP A 644 -21.63 -34.79 -36.69
N ASP A 645 -21.43 -34.49 -37.99
CA ASP A 645 -21.09 -35.52 -38.99
C ASP A 645 -19.57 -35.72 -39.17
N ILE A 646 -18.75 -34.69 -38.85
CA ILE A 646 -17.32 -34.68 -39.20
C ILE A 646 -16.43 -34.47 -37.96
N LEU A 647 -16.59 -33.37 -37.22
CA LEU A 647 -15.69 -33.01 -36.11
C LEU A 647 -15.77 -34.03 -34.98
N TRP A 648 -16.92 -34.18 -34.33
CA TRP A 648 -17.05 -35.05 -33.16
C TRP A 648 -16.78 -36.53 -33.48
N PRO A 649 -17.30 -37.12 -34.58
CA PRO A 649 -16.96 -38.49 -34.96
C PRO A 649 -15.46 -38.69 -35.18
N SER A 650 -14.75 -37.73 -35.79
CA SER A 650 -13.31 -37.81 -36.03
C SER A 650 -12.50 -37.76 -34.73
N LEU A 651 -12.85 -36.83 -33.85
CA LEU A 651 -12.19 -36.66 -32.55
C LEU A 651 -12.45 -37.88 -31.65
N THR A 652 -13.72 -38.29 -31.51
CA THR A 652 -14.13 -39.44 -30.69
C THR A 652 -13.50 -40.74 -31.18
N ASN A 653 -13.42 -40.98 -32.50
CA ASN A 653 -12.74 -42.18 -33.04
C ASN A 653 -11.23 -42.16 -32.80
N LYS A 654 -10.57 -41.00 -32.96
CA LYS A 654 -9.12 -40.87 -32.78
C LYS A 654 -8.71 -41.06 -31.31
N TYR A 655 -9.50 -40.51 -30.40
CA TYR A 655 -9.18 -40.46 -28.97
C TYR A 655 -9.98 -41.44 -28.11
N LYS A 656 -10.89 -42.21 -28.72
CA LYS A 656 -11.71 -43.27 -28.10
C LYS A 656 -12.50 -42.78 -26.88
N THR A 657 -13.16 -41.63 -26.99
CA THR A 657 -14.02 -41.07 -25.94
C THR A 657 -15.41 -41.72 -25.96
N THR A 658 -16.11 -41.79 -24.82
CA THR A 658 -17.49 -42.33 -24.72
C THR A 658 -18.48 -41.19 -24.47
N SER A 659 -19.52 -41.08 -25.30
CA SER A 659 -20.65 -40.16 -25.08
C SER A 659 -21.47 -40.60 -23.86
N ALA A 660 -21.69 -39.70 -22.90
CA ALA A 660 -22.43 -40.00 -21.69
C ALA A 660 -23.93 -39.80 -21.90
N GLU A 661 -24.69 -40.89 -22.07
CA GLU A 661 -26.16 -40.88 -21.93
C GLU A 661 -26.57 -40.75 -20.45
N ASP A 662 -27.55 -39.89 -20.19
CA ASP A 662 -28.43 -39.77 -19.00
C ASP A 662 -27.81 -39.73 -17.58
N THR A 663 -27.74 -38.54 -16.94
CA THR A 663 -28.59 -38.14 -15.76
C THR A 663 -28.12 -36.88 -14.97
N LYS A 664 -29.13 -36.05 -14.61
CA LYS A 664 -29.36 -35.25 -13.37
C LYS A 664 -28.89 -33.77 -13.21
N THR A 665 -29.93 -32.90 -13.16
CA THR A 665 -30.15 -31.64 -12.39
C THR A 665 -29.04 -30.60 -12.26
N LYS A 666 -29.31 -29.40 -12.82
CA LYS A 666 -28.57 -28.14 -12.65
C LYS A 666 -28.41 -27.77 -11.16
N GLY A 667 -27.18 -27.71 -10.66
CA GLY A 667 -26.85 -27.23 -9.31
C GLY A 667 -26.63 -25.71 -9.26
N VAL A 668 -26.96 -25.08 -8.13
CA VAL A 668 -26.69 -23.67 -7.83
C VAL A 668 -25.28 -23.55 -7.26
N GLY A 669 -24.42 -22.76 -7.90
CA GLY A 669 -23.13 -22.36 -7.34
C GLY A 669 -23.33 -21.32 -6.25
N VAL A 670 -22.79 -21.57 -5.05
CA VAL A 670 -22.82 -20.64 -3.91
C VAL A 670 -21.40 -20.12 -3.68
N VAL A 671 -21.26 -18.80 -3.67
CA VAL A 671 -20.01 -18.10 -3.32
C VAL A 671 -20.13 -17.62 -1.88
N ILE A 672 -19.19 -18.03 -1.02
CA ILE A 672 -19.12 -17.62 0.39
C ILE A 672 -18.09 -16.50 0.50
N SER A 673 -18.44 -15.36 1.11
CA SER A 673 -17.54 -14.22 1.32
C SER A 673 -17.60 -13.72 2.77
N ASN A 674 -16.46 -13.29 3.31
CA ASN A 674 -16.31 -12.88 4.72
C ASN A 674 -15.80 -11.41 4.85
N PRO A 675 -16.60 -10.38 4.47
CA PRO A 675 -16.15 -8.97 4.32
C PRO A 675 -15.95 -8.19 5.63
N ARG A 676 -16.20 -8.82 6.77
CA ARG A 676 -16.30 -8.14 8.08
C ARG A 676 -14.97 -7.58 8.58
N THR A 677 -13.87 -8.30 8.38
CA THR A 677 -12.53 -7.95 8.90
C THR A 677 -11.96 -6.71 8.22
N SER A 678 -12.09 -6.63 6.90
CA SER A 678 -11.65 -5.49 6.09
C SER A 678 -12.48 -4.23 6.38
N THR A 679 -13.80 -4.37 6.50
CA THR A 679 -14.71 -3.24 6.78
C THR A 679 -14.45 -2.62 8.16
N LEU A 680 -14.23 -3.46 9.18
CA LEU A 680 -13.92 -3.00 10.55
C LEU A 680 -12.46 -2.58 10.74
N ARG A 681 -11.61 -2.74 9.72
CA ARG A 681 -10.16 -2.47 9.76
C ARG A 681 -9.46 -3.21 10.91
N GLN A 682 -9.87 -4.45 11.19
CA GLN A 682 -9.29 -5.27 12.24
C GLN A 682 -8.32 -6.29 11.62
N ASP A 683 -7.08 -6.30 12.11
CA ASP A 683 -6.06 -7.28 11.73
C ASP A 683 -6.26 -8.57 12.53
N VAL A 684 -7.19 -9.40 12.05
CA VAL A 684 -7.58 -10.71 12.61
C VAL A 684 -7.71 -11.74 11.49
N LYS A 685 -7.38 -12.99 11.80
CA LYS A 685 -7.50 -14.14 10.88
C LYS A 685 -8.56 -15.11 11.39
N GLU A 686 -9.13 -15.88 10.47
CA GLU A 686 -10.06 -16.95 10.83
C GLU A 686 -9.32 -18.10 11.52
N ALA A 687 -9.86 -18.56 12.63
CA ALA A 687 -9.41 -19.71 13.40
C ALA A 687 -10.62 -20.61 13.70
N THR A 688 -10.39 -21.83 14.16
CA THR A 688 -11.46 -22.81 14.41
C THR A 688 -11.44 -23.27 15.85
N VAL A 689 -12.61 -23.32 16.49
CA VAL A 689 -12.77 -23.90 17.82
C VAL A 689 -12.65 -25.42 17.73
N THR A 690 -11.72 -26.00 18.49
CA THR A 690 -11.50 -27.45 18.54
C THR A 690 -12.11 -28.09 19.77
N LYS A 691 -12.28 -27.32 20.86
CA LYS A 691 -12.83 -27.83 22.12
C LYS A 691 -13.44 -26.73 22.95
N THR A 692 -14.54 -27.02 23.65
CA THR A 692 -15.08 -26.15 24.70
C THR A 692 -15.37 -26.95 25.97
N ALA A 693 -15.20 -26.34 27.14
CA ALA A 693 -15.54 -26.96 28.41
C ALA A 693 -15.93 -25.93 29.47
N THR A 694 -16.90 -26.28 30.32
CA THR A 694 -17.21 -25.50 31.53
C THR A 694 -16.32 -25.99 32.67
N LEU A 695 -15.58 -25.07 33.29
CA LEU A 695 -14.62 -25.37 34.35
C LEU A 695 -15.24 -25.33 35.75
N THR A 696 -16.34 -24.60 35.91
CA THR A 696 -17.06 -24.51 37.18
C THR A 696 -18.16 -25.56 37.31
N LYS A 697 -18.32 -26.12 38.51
CA LYS A 697 -19.44 -27.00 38.85
C LYS A 697 -20.59 -26.19 39.46
N GLY A 698 -21.83 -26.48 39.05
CA GLY A 698 -23.05 -25.82 39.54
C GLY A 698 -23.73 -24.93 38.49
N SER A 699 -24.93 -24.43 38.82
CA SER A 699 -25.81 -23.71 37.89
C SER A 699 -25.87 -22.20 38.12
N ASP A 700 -25.01 -21.61 38.98
CA ASP A 700 -24.99 -20.16 39.20
C ASP A 700 -24.42 -19.45 37.97
N PRO A 701 -25.25 -18.75 37.18
CA PRO A 701 -24.82 -18.11 35.94
C PRO A 701 -23.75 -17.03 36.17
N LYS A 702 -23.66 -16.48 37.39
CA LYS A 702 -22.70 -15.43 37.78
C LYS A 702 -21.31 -15.97 38.12
N SER A 703 -21.09 -17.28 37.97
CA SER A 703 -19.86 -17.94 38.38
C SER A 703 -19.18 -18.71 37.27
N ILE A 704 -19.82 -18.81 36.10
CA ILE A 704 -19.41 -19.68 35.00
C ILE A 704 -18.04 -19.25 34.46
N LYS A 705 -17.09 -20.19 34.50
CA LYS A 705 -15.77 -20.04 33.87
C LYS A 705 -15.60 -21.13 32.84
N LYS A 706 -15.04 -20.77 31.70
CA LYS A 706 -14.98 -21.60 30.49
C LYS A 706 -13.55 -21.77 30.03
N HIS A 707 -13.31 -22.91 29.42
CA HIS A 707 -12.16 -23.25 28.62
C HIS A 707 -12.58 -23.33 27.16
N VAL A 708 -11.79 -22.73 26.27
CA VAL A 708 -11.92 -22.90 24.83
C VAL A 708 -10.55 -23.18 24.24
N GLU A 709 -10.48 -24.15 23.35
CA GLU A 709 -9.31 -24.49 22.55
C GLU A 709 -9.56 -24.06 21.10
N ILE A 710 -8.58 -23.38 20.51
CA ILE A 710 -8.67 -22.75 19.21
C ILE A 710 -7.46 -23.16 18.39
N LYS A 711 -7.70 -23.76 17.24
CA LYS A 711 -6.66 -24.04 16.24
C LYS A 711 -6.34 -22.77 15.47
N LEU A 712 -5.09 -22.34 15.54
CA LEU A 712 -4.59 -21.16 14.84
C LEU A 712 -4.23 -21.48 13.38
N PRO A 713 -4.22 -20.46 12.49
CA PRO A 713 -3.58 -20.53 11.18
C PRO A 713 -2.10 -20.88 11.28
N GLU A 714 -1.56 -21.55 10.25
CA GLU A 714 -0.16 -22.03 10.21
C GLU A 714 0.90 -20.93 10.37
N ASP A 715 0.55 -19.67 10.07
CA ASP A 715 1.46 -18.53 10.14
C ASP A 715 1.31 -17.69 11.41
N MET A 716 0.54 -18.17 12.40
CA MET A 716 0.29 -17.47 13.66
C MET A 716 1.01 -18.17 14.81
N MET A 717 2.19 -17.66 15.16
CA MET A 717 3.00 -18.15 16.28
C MET A 717 2.72 -17.33 17.55
N TYR A 718 2.88 -17.96 18.71
CA TYR A 718 2.74 -17.33 20.02
C TYR A 718 3.74 -17.90 21.01
N THR A 719 3.94 -17.20 22.13
CA THR A 719 4.73 -17.65 23.28
C THR A 719 3.84 -17.74 24.52
N ALA A 720 4.18 -18.62 25.47
CA ALA A 720 3.43 -18.70 26.72
C ALA A 720 3.52 -17.35 27.45
N GLY A 721 2.36 -16.80 27.80
CA GLY A 721 2.22 -15.46 28.39
C GLY A 721 1.64 -14.41 27.42
N ASP A 722 1.59 -14.67 26.12
CA ASP A 722 0.97 -13.78 25.13
C ASP A 722 -0.56 -13.71 25.26
N TYR A 723 -1.17 -12.78 24.53
CA TYR A 723 -2.61 -12.59 24.48
C TYR A 723 -3.21 -13.02 23.14
N LEU A 724 -4.43 -13.55 23.19
CA LEU A 724 -5.28 -13.72 22.00
C LEU A 724 -6.32 -12.60 21.96
N ALA A 725 -6.30 -11.81 20.90
CA ALA A 725 -7.32 -10.82 20.60
C ALA A 725 -8.45 -11.47 19.78
N VAL A 726 -9.68 -11.47 20.29
CA VAL A 726 -10.87 -12.06 19.65
C VAL A 726 -11.78 -10.94 19.17
N LEU A 727 -12.26 -11.00 17.92
CA LEU A 727 -13.27 -10.07 17.38
C LEU A 727 -14.70 -10.63 17.63
N PRO A 728 -15.47 -10.08 18.58
CA PRO A 728 -16.72 -10.69 19.01
C PRO A 728 -17.94 -10.18 18.24
N ILE A 729 -19.11 -10.81 18.42
CA ILE A 729 -20.42 -10.29 17.97
C ILE A 729 -21.29 -9.93 19.16
N ASN A 730 -22.21 -8.98 18.98
CA ASN A 730 -23.19 -8.64 20.03
C ASN A 730 -24.10 -9.83 20.36
N PRO A 731 -24.55 -9.93 21.64
CA PRO A 731 -25.57 -10.89 22.04
C PRO A 731 -26.86 -10.72 21.23
N LYS A 732 -27.50 -11.85 20.89
CA LYS A 732 -28.75 -11.87 20.12
C LYS A 732 -29.84 -11.04 20.81
N GLU A 733 -29.88 -11.08 22.14
CA GLU A 733 -30.82 -10.32 22.98
C GLU A 733 -30.65 -8.80 22.80
N THR A 734 -29.41 -8.31 22.77
CA THR A 734 -29.11 -6.88 22.59
C THR A 734 -29.42 -6.41 21.17
N VAL A 735 -29.12 -7.23 20.15
CA VAL A 735 -29.47 -6.93 18.76
C VAL A 735 -31.00 -6.84 18.59
N HIS A 736 -31.75 -7.78 19.18
CA HIS A 736 -33.21 -7.75 19.15
C HIS A 736 -33.80 -6.51 19.82
N ARG A 737 -33.20 -6.02 20.91
CA ARG A 737 -33.61 -4.74 21.53
C ARG A 737 -33.47 -3.57 20.56
N ALA A 738 -32.32 -3.45 19.89
CA ALA A 738 -32.10 -2.43 18.88
C ALA A 738 -33.07 -2.54 17.69
N MET A 739 -33.24 -3.75 17.11
CA MET A 739 -34.19 -3.97 16.01
C MET A 739 -35.62 -3.58 16.40
N ARG A 740 -36.07 -3.95 17.61
CA ARG A 740 -37.38 -3.58 18.14
C ARG A 740 -37.52 -2.07 18.28
N ARG A 741 -36.48 -1.38 18.78
CA ARG A 741 -36.52 0.07 19.01
C ARG A 741 -36.70 0.88 17.74
N PHE A 742 -36.14 0.42 16.62
CA PHE A 742 -36.22 1.08 15.31
C PHE A 742 -37.25 0.44 14.36
N HIS A 743 -38.08 -0.48 14.86
CA HIS A 743 -39.12 -1.17 14.09
C HIS A 743 -38.59 -1.87 12.83
N ILE A 744 -37.39 -2.44 12.90
CA ILE A 744 -36.72 -3.12 11.79
C ILE A 744 -37.17 -4.58 11.72
N ALA A 745 -37.69 -5.01 10.56
CA ALA A 745 -38.06 -6.41 10.32
C ALA A 745 -36.82 -7.34 10.32
N ARG A 746 -37.03 -8.63 10.62
CA ARG A 746 -35.90 -9.60 10.76
C ARG A 746 -35.09 -9.81 9.48
N ASP A 747 -35.76 -9.72 8.34
CA ASP A 747 -35.22 -9.89 6.99
C ASP A 747 -34.82 -8.55 6.33
N ALA A 748 -34.98 -7.43 7.04
CA ALA A 748 -34.65 -6.12 6.52
C ALA A 748 -33.15 -6.01 6.20
N HIS A 749 -32.87 -5.38 5.05
CA HIS A 749 -31.52 -5.01 4.65
C HIS A 749 -31.36 -3.49 4.74
N LEU A 750 -30.17 -3.05 5.13
CA LEU A 750 -29.79 -1.65 5.22
C LEU A 750 -28.73 -1.37 4.17
N SER A 751 -28.87 -0.27 3.43
CA SER A 751 -27.85 0.24 2.52
C SER A 751 -27.42 1.61 3.04
N ILE A 752 -26.15 1.74 3.40
CA ILE A 752 -25.61 2.97 4.01
C ILE A 752 -24.91 3.78 2.93
N LYS A 753 -25.24 5.07 2.87
CA LYS A 753 -24.54 6.07 2.08
C LYS A 753 -24.02 7.16 3.01
N THR A 754 -22.79 7.59 2.79
CA THR A 754 -22.21 8.69 3.57
C THR A 754 -21.17 9.42 2.73
N ASP A 755 -21.11 10.74 2.89
CA ASP A 755 -20.14 11.60 2.23
C ASP A 755 -18.80 11.65 3.00
N GLY A 756 -18.72 11.00 4.16
CA GLY A 756 -17.55 10.99 5.05
C GLY A 756 -17.08 9.57 5.41
N PRO A 757 -15.88 9.43 5.99
CA PRO A 757 -15.33 8.12 6.32
C PRO A 757 -16.15 7.43 7.43
N THR A 758 -16.47 6.15 7.24
CA THR A 758 -17.18 5.31 8.22
C THR A 758 -16.56 3.91 8.34
N SER A 759 -16.79 3.24 9.46
CA SER A 759 -16.45 1.83 9.70
C SER A 759 -17.61 0.88 9.41
N LEU A 760 -18.71 1.40 8.84
CA LEU A 760 -19.86 0.63 8.39
C LEU A 760 -19.75 0.33 6.89
N PRO A 761 -20.32 -0.78 6.41
CA PRO A 761 -20.33 -1.11 4.98
C PRO A 761 -21.16 -0.06 4.21
N VAL A 762 -20.53 0.62 3.24
CA VAL A 762 -21.15 1.64 2.37
C VAL A 762 -21.45 1.09 0.98
N ASP A 763 -22.48 1.64 0.34
CA ASP A 763 -22.92 1.30 -1.03
C ASP A 763 -23.18 -0.20 -1.28
N THR A 764 -23.44 -0.94 -0.19
CA THR A 764 -23.71 -2.38 -0.19
C THR A 764 -24.96 -2.65 0.64
N SER A 765 -25.81 -3.58 0.19
CA SER A 765 -26.98 -4.02 0.94
C SER A 765 -26.57 -5.07 1.97
N VAL A 766 -26.79 -4.79 3.26
CA VAL A 766 -26.38 -5.67 4.37
C VAL A 766 -27.58 -5.99 5.26
N PRO A 767 -27.79 -7.26 5.66
CA PRO A 767 -28.82 -7.61 6.63
C PRO A 767 -28.71 -6.77 7.90
N ALA A 768 -29.82 -6.18 8.37
CA ALA A 768 -29.81 -5.31 9.54
C ALA A 768 -29.31 -6.04 10.81
N ASN A 769 -29.65 -7.32 10.92
CA ASN A 769 -29.16 -8.20 11.98
C ASN A 769 -27.63 -8.31 11.98
N ASP A 770 -27.02 -8.46 10.80
CA ASP A 770 -25.58 -8.61 10.66
C ASP A 770 -24.88 -7.29 10.97
N LEU A 771 -25.45 -6.17 10.52
CA LEU A 771 -24.92 -4.85 10.82
C LEU A 771 -24.89 -4.56 12.34
N LEU A 772 -26.02 -4.77 13.01
CA LEU A 772 -26.17 -4.53 14.44
C LEU A 772 -25.43 -5.56 15.30
N SER A 773 -25.28 -6.80 14.84
CA SER A 773 -24.55 -7.83 15.57
C SER A 773 -23.03 -7.68 15.44
N SER A 774 -22.56 -7.35 14.24
CA SER A 774 -21.16 -7.59 13.87
C SER A 774 -20.32 -6.33 13.75
N TYR A 775 -20.92 -5.16 13.52
CA TYR A 775 -20.17 -3.94 13.17
C TYR A 775 -20.11 -2.85 14.24
N VAL A 776 -21.05 -2.82 15.19
CA VAL A 776 -21.19 -1.73 16.16
C VAL A 776 -21.26 -2.22 17.60
N GLU A 777 -20.93 -1.38 18.56
CA GLU A 777 -21.05 -1.69 20.00
C GLU A 777 -22.35 -1.14 20.60
N LEU A 778 -23.34 -2.00 20.84
CA LEU A 778 -24.68 -1.57 21.28
C LEU A 778 -24.77 -1.21 22.77
N SER A 779 -23.89 -1.78 23.60
CA SER A 779 -23.96 -1.69 25.08
C SER A 779 -22.98 -0.68 25.68
N GLN A 780 -22.35 0.18 24.88
CA GLN A 780 -21.41 1.18 25.40
C GLN A 780 -22.13 2.31 26.14
N PRO A 781 -21.57 2.82 27.25
CA PRO A 781 -22.14 3.97 27.95
C PRO A 781 -22.29 5.19 27.02
N ALA A 782 -23.42 5.88 27.11
CA ALA A 782 -23.70 7.07 26.34
C ALA A 782 -22.75 8.22 26.73
N THR A 783 -22.22 8.92 25.74
CA THR A 783 -21.40 10.12 25.96
C THR A 783 -22.27 11.37 26.16
N ARG A 784 -21.69 12.43 26.70
CA ARG A 784 -22.35 13.76 26.77
C ARG A 784 -22.85 14.22 25.40
N ARG A 785 -22.10 13.96 24.32
CA ARG A 785 -22.51 14.28 22.94
C ARG A 785 -23.73 13.47 22.51
N ASN A 786 -23.83 12.20 22.90
CA ASN A 786 -25.02 11.40 22.60
C ASN A 786 -26.24 11.97 23.31
N LEU A 787 -26.12 12.37 24.57
CA LEU A 787 -27.23 12.95 25.35
C LEU A 787 -27.76 14.25 24.72
N LEU A 788 -26.88 15.15 24.29
CA LEU A 788 -27.27 16.38 23.61
C LEU A 788 -27.99 16.10 22.28
N ALA A 789 -27.46 15.18 21.48
CA ALA A 789 -28.09 14.79 20.22
C ALA A 789 -29.45 14.07 20.43
N LEU A 790 -29.61 13.29 21.50
CA LEU A 790 -30.90 12.72 21.88
C LEU A 790 -31.89 13.82 22.29
N ALA A 791 -31.43 14.87 22.98
CA ALA A 791 -32.28 16.00 23.37
C ALA A 791 -32.80 16.77 22.14
N GLU A 792 -31.98 16.93 21.10
CA GLU A 792 -32.41 17.55 19.83
C GLU A 792 -33.56 16.77 19.14
N HIS A 793 -33.63 15.46 19.35
CA HIS A 793 -34.64 14.57 18.76
C HIS A 793 -35.81 14.24 19.71
N ALA A 794 -35.80 14.79 20.93
CA ALA A 794 -36.89 14.64 21.88
C ALA A 794 -38.03 15.61 21.55
N LYS A 795 -39.29 15.12 21.59
CA LYS A 795 -40.48 15.92 21.25
C LYS A 795 -41.03 16.71 22.43
N ASP A 796 -40.87 16.18 23.65
CA ASP A 796 -41.39 16.80 24.88
C ASP A 796 -40.29 17.52 25.67
N GLU A 797 -40.63 18.69 26.23
CA GLU A 797 -39.70 19.53 26.99
C GLU A 797 -39.21 18.88 28.28
N ALA A 798 -39.98 17.95 28.87
CA ALA A 798 -39.56 17.21 30.05
C ALA A 798 -38.35 16.31 29.75
N THR A 799 -38.41 15.54 28.65
CA THR A 799 -37.30 14.68 28.20
C THR A 799 -36.09 15.49 27.77
N LYS A 800 -36.28 16.64 27.08
CA LYS A 800 -35.16 17.54 26.75
C LYS A 800 -34.46 18.08 28.00
N THR A 801 -35.23 18.53 28.98
CA THR A 801 -34.71 19.05 30.25
C THR A 801 -33.93 17.98 30.99
N GLU A 802 -34.45 16.75 31.05
CA GLU A 802 -33.78 15.63 31.70
C GLU A 802 -32.50 15.21 30.97
N LEU A 803 -32.51 15.09 29.64
CA LEU A 803 -31.30 14.74 28.87
C LEU A 803 -30.22 15.83 28.98
N ASN A 804 -30.61 17.10 29.02
CA ASN A 804 -29.67 18.21 29.26
C ASN A 804 -29.08 18.15 30.68
N ARG A 805 -29.89 17.86 31.71
CA ARG A 805 -29.42 17.64 33.08
C ARG A 805 -28.43 16.47 33.16
N LEU A 806 -28.78 15.34 32.54
CA LEU A 806 -27.91 14.17 32.43
C LEU A 806 -26.62 14.46 31.66
N SER A 807 -26.64 15.40 30.72
CA SER A 807 -25.45 15.84 29.98
C SER A 807 -24.56 16.82 30.78
N GLY A 808 -25.06 17.35 31.89
CA GLY A 808 -24.39 18.30 32.79
C GLY A 808 -23.89 17.62 34.08
N ASP A 809 -24.30 18.14 35.23
CA ASP A 809 -23.75 17.74 36.54
C ASP A 809 -24.04 16.27 36.89
N ALA A 810 -25.16 15.73 36.43
CA ALA A 810 -25.58 14.35 36.74
C ALA A 810 -24.88 13.26 35.91
N TYR A 811 -24.11 13.63 34.88
CA TYR A 811 -23.51 12.68 33.96
C TYR A 811 -22.62 11.64 34.65
N ALA A 812 -21.79 12.07 35.60
CA ALA A 812 -20.81 11.21 36.24
C ALA A 812 -21.49 10.08 37.03
N ASP A 813 -22.49 10.41 37.84
CA ASP A 813 -23.13 9.47 38.75
C ASP A 813 -24.26 8.67 38.10
N GLU A 814 -25.02 9.29 37.20
CA GLU A 814 -26.24 8.68 36.66
C GLU A 814 -26.07 8.05 35.28
N VAL A 815 -25.05 8.43 34.50
CA VAL A 815 -24.80 7.88 33.15
C VAL A 815 -23.51 7.09 33.13
N SER A 816 -22.37 7.72 33.42
CA SER A 816 -21.06 7.09 33.35
C SER A 816 -20.87 6.03 34.43
N GLY A 817 -21.14 6.36 35.70
CA GLY A 817 -21.01 5.46 36.85
C GLY A 817 -21.97 4.28 36.78
N LYS A 818 -23.18 4.50 36.26
CA LYS A 818 -24.20 3.47 36.02
C LYS A 818 -24.08 2.77 34.66
N ARG A 819 -23.10 3.14 33.83
CA ARG A 819 -22.86 2.59 32.49
C ARG A 819 -24.11 2.56 31.59
N VAL A 820 -24.93 3.62 31.63
CA VAL A 820 -26.19 3.70 30.87
C VAL A 820 -25.89 3.90 29.38
N SER A 821 -26.39 3.02 28.51
CA SER A 821 -26.15 3.08 27.06
C SER A 821 -27.13 4.00 26.31
N VAL A 822 -26.83 4.31 25.04
CA VAL A 822 -27.77 5.06 24.17
C VAL A 822 -29.06 4.27 23.97
N LEU A 823 -28.96 2.94 23.82
CA LEU A 823 -30.11 2.06 23.66
C LEU A 823 -31.00 2.07 24.92
N ASP A 824 -30.39 2.05 26.12
CA ASP A 824 -31.10 2.16 27.39
C ASP A 824 -31.89 3.48 27.49
N LEU A 825 -31.30 4.60 27.08
CA LEU A 825 -31.94 5.91 27.08
C LEU A 825 -33.10 5.99 26.08
N LEU A 826 -32.93 5.42 24.88
CA LEU A 826 -33.97 5.34 23.86
C LEU A 826 -35.16 4.46 24.29
N GLU A 827 -34.93 3.46 25.15
CA GLU A 827 -35.99 2.64 25.74
C GLU A 827 -36.68 3.33 26.93
N ARG A 828 -35.95 4.12 27.74
CA ARG A 828 -36.53 4.95 28.81
C ARG A 828 -37.41 6.07 28.28
N HIS A 829 -37.01 6.65 27.16
CA HIS A 829 -37.67 7.79 26.54
C HIS A 829 -38.17 7.42 25.13
N PRO A 830 -39.28 6.66 25.04
CA PRO A 830 -39.79 6.17 23.75
C PRO A 830 -40.29 7.29 22.83
N SER A 831 -40.54 8.51 23.35
CA SER A 831 -40.96 9.68 22.58
C SER A 831 -39.86 10.26 21.68
N ILE A 832 -38.59 9.89 21.90
CA ILE A 832 -37.45 10.36 21.09
C ILE A 832 -37.54 9.74 19.70
N ASP A 833 -37.59 10.58 18.67
CA ASP A 833 -37.71 10.18 17.28
C ASP A 833 -36.34 10.26 16.59
N LEU A 834 -35.47 9.29 16.90
CA LEU A 834 -34.10 9.25 16.39
C LEU A 834 -34.01 8.41 15.11
N PRO A 835 -33.51 8.96 13.99
CA PRO A 835 -33.26 8.16 12.79
C PRO A 835 -32.20 7.08 13.03
N ILE A 836 -32.38 5.88 12.46
CA ILE A 836 -31.42 4.76 12.61
C ILE A 836 -30.01 5.13 12.14
N GLY A 837 -29.86 5.95 11.08
CA GLY A 837 -28.55 6.42 10.61
C GLY A 837 -27.82 7.27 11.65
N VAL A 838 -28.55 8.08 12.41
CA VAL A 838 -28.00 8.87 13.53
C VAL A 838 -27.63 7.96 14.69
N PHE A 839 -28.44 6.95 15.01
CA PHE A 839 -28.08 5.95 16.02
C PHE A 839 -26.80 5.19 15.64
N LEU A 840 -26.68 4.73 14.40
CA LEU A 840 -25.51 4.00 13.93
C LEU A 840 -24.23 4.86 13.95
N SER A 841 -24.32 6.16 13.67
CA SER A 841 -23.18 7.08 13.76
C SER A 841 -22.78 7.44 15.21
N MET A 842 -23.67 7.18 16.18
CA MET A 842 -23.37 7.29 17.61
C MET A 842 -22.61 6.07 18.15
N MET A 843 -22.75 4.91 17.50
CA MET A 843 -22.14 3.68 18.00
C MET A 843 -20.67 3.59 17.57
N PRO A 844 -19.74 3.26 18.48
CA PRO A 844 -18.38 2.96 18.07
C PRO A 844 -18.34 1.62 17.33
N PRO A 845 -17.34 1.42 16.44
CA PRO A 845 -17.16 0.14 15.76
C PRO A 845 -16.86 -1.00 16.73
N MET A 846 -17.21 -2.22 16.33
CA MET A 846 -16.90 -3.45 17.07
C MET A 846 -15.38 -3.61 17.24
N ARG A 847 -14.93 -3.80 18.49
CA ARG A 847 -13.49 -3.92 18.84
C ARG A 847 -13.08 -5.33 19.23
N VAL A 848 -11.82 -5.67 19.03
CA VAL A 848 -11.24 -6.91 19.57
C VAL A 848 -11.12 -6.86 21.10
N ARG A 849 -11.26 -8.02 21.77
CA ARG A 849 -11.02 -8.20 23.22
C ARG A 849 -9.84 -9.14 23.43
N GLN A 850 -8.96 -8.77 24.36
CA GLN A 850 -7.76 -9.55 24.68
C GLN A 850 -8.04 -10.51 25.83
N TYR A 851 -7.48 -11.71 25.72
CA TYR A 851 -7.49 -12.74 26.74
C TYR A 851 -6.09 -13.33 26.88
N SER A 852 -5.59 -13.52 28.10
CA SER A 852 -4.31 -14.21 28.34
C SER A 852 -4.40 -15.66 27.89
N ILE A 853 -3.43 -16.09 27.07
CA ILE A 853 -3.37 -17.46 26.54
C ILE A 853 -3.03 -18.41 27.69
N SER A 854 -3.80 -19.50 27.80
CA SER A 854 -3.68 -20.50 28.88
C SER A 854 -3.01 -21.82 28.48
N SER A 855 -2.28 -21.83 27.36
CA SER A 855 -1.48 -22.97 26.89
C SER A 855 -0.06 -22.55 26.52
N SER A 856 0.81 -23.54 26.34
CA SER A 856 2.17 -23.35 25.82
C SER A 856 2.29 -23.89 24.39
N PRO A 857 2.95 -23.16 23.47
CA PRO A 857 3.22 -23.63 22.11
C PRO A 857 4.16 -24.85 22.10
N MET A 858 4.92 -25.07 23.18
CA MET A 858 5.80 -26.24 23.29
C MET A 858 5.01 -27.53 23.51
N ALA A 859 3.82 -27.45 24.12
CA ALA A 859 2.90 -28.58 24.23
C ALA A 859 2.02 -28.71 22.97
N TYR A 860 1.48 -27.59 22.49
CA TYR A 860 0.59 -27.55 21.33
C TYR A 860 0.93 -26.35 20.42
N PRO A 861 1.78 -26.53 19.38
CA PRO A 861 2.30 -25.40 18.59
C PRO A 861 1.21 -24.65 17.81
N ASN A 862 0.14 -25.35 17.42
CA ASN A 862 -0.91 -24.81 16.56
C ASN A 862 -2.23 -24.57 17.30
N ASN A 863 -2.31 -24.82 18.61
CA ASN A 863 -3.55 -24.71 19.37
C ASN A 863 -3.34 -23.80 20.58
N VAL A 864 -4.12 -22.72 20.64
CA VAL A 864 -4.20 -21.85 21.83
C VAL A 864 -5.39 -22.24 22.69
N THR A 865 -5.29 -21.99 23.98
CA THR A 865 -6.43 -22.14 24.89
C THR A 865 -6.69 -20.81 25.59
N LEU A 866 -7.95 -20.51 25.88
CA LEU A 866 -8.36 -19.39 26.72
C LEU A 866 -9.11 -19.87 27.95
N THR A 867 -8.93 -19.15 29.06
CA THR A 867 -9.68 -19.33 30.30
C THR A 867 -10.35 -18.02 30.66
N PHE A 868 -11.69 -17.99 30.68
CA PHE A 868 -12.45 -16.74 30.85
C PHE A 868 -13.72 -16.92 31.67
N SER A 869 -14.22 -15.81 32.22
CA SER A 869 -15.49 -15.76 32.95
C SER A 869 -16.60 -15.28 32.01
N VAL A 870 -17.76 -15.93 32.06
CA VAL A 870 -18.95 -15.50 31.32
C VAL A 870 -19.61 -14.36 32.08
N LEU A 871 -19.72 -13.18 31.46
CA LEU A 871 -20.32 -12.00 32.09
C LEU A 871 -21.81 -11.96 31.79
N ASN A 872 -22.61 -12.27 32.81
CA ASN A 872 -24.07 -12.15 32.79
C ASN A 872 -24.56 -11.77 34.19
N GLU A 873 -24.65 -10.47 34.45
CA GLU A 873 -24.94 -9.90 35.77
C GLU A 873 -26.04 -8.82 35.68
N PRO A 874 -26.70 -8.42 36.78
CA PRO A 874 -27.61 -7.27 36.74
C PRO A 874 -26.89 -6.01 36.24
N SER A 875 -27.50 -5.28 35.29
CA SER A 875 -26.90 -4.05 34.77
C SER A 875 -26.86 -2.96 35.83
N LEU A 876 -25.74 -2.21 35.89
CA LEU A 876 -25.60 -1.01 36.71
C LEU A 876 -26.58 0.10 36.28
N SER A 877 -27.09 0.04 35.05
CA SER A 877 -28.10 0.97 34.55
C SER A 877 -29.47 0.77 35.20
N GLY A 878 -29.68 -0.39 35.84
CA GLY A 878 -30.96 -0.83 36.38
C GLY A 878 -31.90 -1.42 35.32
N GLN A 879 -31.47 -1.55 34.06
CA GLN A 879 -32.28 -2.11 32.97
C GLN A 879 -31.69 -3.42 32.45
N GLY A 880 -32.37 -4.52 32.78
CA GLY A 880 -32.02 -5.86 32.31
C GLY A 880 -30.66 -6.37 32.78
N PRO A 881 -30.20 -7.52 32.24
CA PRO A 881 -28.87 -8.04 32.49
C PRO A 881 -27.82 -7.31 31.63
N TYR A 882 -26.64 -7.07 32.21
CA TYR A 882 -25.41 -6.78 31.50
C TYR A 882 -24.78 -8.08 31.00
N ILE A 883 -24.79 -8.25 29.67
CA ILE A 883 -24.21 -9.40 28.99
C ILE A 883 -22.91 -8.94 28.32
N GLY A 884 -21.78 -9.53 28.70
CA GLY A 884 -20.48 -9.18 28.13
C GLY A 884 -20.38 -9.64 26.68
N VAL A 885 -20.10 -8.71 25.76
CA VAL A 885 -20.07 -8.98 24.30
C VAL A 885 -19.11 -10.13 23.94
N ALA A 886 -17.84 -10.04 24.35
CA ALA A 886 -16.85 -11.05 24.00
C ALA A 886 -17.00 -12.37 24.75
N SER A 887 -17.33 -12.32 26.06
CA SER A 887 -17.46 -13.53 26.86
C SER A 887 -18.72 -14.34 26.51
N SER A 888 -19.83 -13.67 26.17
CA SER A 888 -21.03 -14.36 25.65
C SER A 888 -20.83 -14.89 24.24
N TYR A 889 -20.08 -14.18 23.38
CA TYR A 889 -19.71 -14.70 22.07
C TYR A 889 -18.88 -15.98 22.20
N LEU A 890 -17.82 -15.96 23.00
CA LEU A 890 -16.98 -17.15 23.24
C LEU A 890 -17.78 -18.30 23.87
N ASP A 891 -18.72 -18.01 24.77
CA ASP A 891 -19.60 -19.02 25.37
C ASP A 891 -20.59 -19.63 24.37
N SER A 892 -20.94 -18.89 23.31
CA SER A 892 -21.87 -19.35 22.26
C SER A 892 -21.23 -20.27 21.21
N LEU A 893 -19.90 -20.36 21.17
CA LEU A 893 -19.17 -21.16 20.18
C LEU A 893 -19.19 -22.64 20.54
N ALA A 894 -19.35 -23.49 19.53
CA ALA A 894 -19.23 -24.93 19.59
C ALA A 894 -17.99 -25.44 18.85
N GLU A 895 -17.64 -26.70 19.06
CA GLU A 895 -16.57 -27.36 18.28
C GLU A 895 -16.90 -27.32 16.79
N GLY A 896 -15.92 -26.90 15.98
CA GLY A 896 -16.06 -26.69 14.54
C GLY A 896 -16.44 -25.27 14.13
N ASP A 897 -16.84 -24.40 15.06
CA ASP A 897 -17.17 -23.01 14.74
C ASP A 897 -15.92 -22.20 14.37
N SER A 898 -16.06 -21.31 13.39
CA SER A 898 -15.03 -20.32 13.03
C SER A 898 -15.18 -19.03 13.86
N LEU A 899 -14.04 -18.47 14.25
CA LEU A 899 -13.95 -17.16 14.90
C LEU A 899 -12.74 -16.38 14.38
N HIS A 900 -12.74 -15.06 14.59
CA HIS A 900 -11.66 -14.19 14.13
C HIS A 900 -10.74 -13.80 15.29
N VAL A 901 -9.45 -14.12 15.17
CA VAL A 901 -8.44 -13.93 16.22
C VAL A 901 -7.15 -13.30 15.71
N ALA A 902 -6.37 -12.74 16.63
CA ALA A 902 -4.98 -12.35 16.38
C ALA A 902 -4.13 -12.50 17.64
N ILE A 903 -2.84 -12.82 17.48
CA ILE A 903 -1.89 -12.81 18.58
C ILE A 903 -1.45 -11.38 18.89
N ARG A 904 -1.33 -11.08 20.18
CA ARG A 904 -0.73 -9.84 20.69
C ARG A 904 0.36 -10.22 21.70
N PRO A 905 1.60 -9.77 21.48
CA PRO A 905 2.69 -10.09 22.38
C PRO A 905 2.44 -9.48 23.76
N SER A 906 2.80 -10.19 24.82
CA SER A 906 2.83 -9.62 26.16
C SER A 906 4.07 -8.77 26.40
N HIS A 907 4.15 -8.11 27.56
CA HIS A 907 5.38 -7.45 27.96
C HIS A 907 6.50 -8.49 28.04
N ALA A 908 7.69 -8.21 27.49
CA ALA A 908 8.79 -9.20 27.40
C ALA A 908 9.19 -9.82 28.76
N ALA A 909 8.94 -9.12 29.86
CA ALA A 909 9.17 -9.65 31.21
C ALA A 909 8.12 -10.68 31.67
N PHE A 910 6.95 -10.75 31.04
CA PHE A 910 5.83 -11.64 31.37
C PHE A 910 5.88 -12.94 30.54
N SER A 911 7.05 -13.59 30.57
CA SER A 911 7.30 -14.92 30.04
C SER A 911 7.96 -15.77 31.12
N LEU A 912 8.08 -17.08 30.89
CA LEU A 912 8.93 -17.94 31.73
C LEU A 912 10.36 -17.35 31.87
N PRO A 913 11.03 -17.55 33.02
CA PRO A 913 12.42 -17.17 33.18
C PRO A 913 13.28 -17.80 32.08
N SER A 914 14.16 -17.01 31.46
CA SER A 914 15.07 -17.49 30.41
C SER A 914 16.00 -18.60 30.91
N ASP A 915 16.39 -18.55 32.18
CA ASP A 915 17.10 -19.60 32.91
C ASP A 915 16.16 -20.34 33.87
N ALA A 916 15.28 -21.17 33.31
CA ALA A 916 14.30 -21.95 34.07
C ALA A 916 14.93 -23.06 34.93
N GLU A 917 16.20 -23.40 34.71
CA GLU A 917 16.93 -24.41 35.49
C GLU A 917 17.39 -23.86 36.84
N HIS A 918 17.76 -22.57 36.91
CA HIS A 918 18.31 -21.95 38.12
C HIS A 918 17.45 -20.84 38.73
N THR A 919 16.48 -20.28 37.99
CA THR A 919 15.66 -19.17 38.47
C THR A 919 14.29 -19.66 38.98
N PRO A 920 14.01 -19.58 40.29
CA PRO A 920 12.70 -19.97 40.80
C PRO A 920 11.59 -19.02 40.35
N MET A 921 10.37 -19.53 40.31
CA MET A 921 9.19 -18.78 39.89
C MET A 921 8.15 -18.70 41.01
N VAL A 922 7.55 -17.51 41.20
CA VAL A 922 6.39 -17.33 42.08
C VAL A 922 5.24 -16.77 41.25
N CYS A 923 4.09 -17.43 41.27
CA CYS A 923 2.89 -17.02 40.56
C CYS A 923 1.79 -16.71 41.58
N VAL A 924 1.05 -15.62 41.37
CA VAL A 924 -0.10 -15.23 42.21
C VAL A 924 -1.30 -14.96 41.32
N ALA A 925 -2.36 -15.72 41.51
CA ALA A 925 -3.58 -15.62 40.71
C ALA A 925 -4.86 -15.83 41.51
N ALA A 926 -5.94 -15.21 41.08
CA ALA A 926 -7.29 -15.56 41.53
C ALA A 926 -8.25 -15.71 40.35
N GLY A 927 -9.13 -16.71 40.41
CA GLY A 927 -10.11 -17.00 39.36
C GLY A 927 -9.45 -17.18 37.99
N THR A 928 -9.91 -16.43 36.99
CA THR A 928 -9.38 -16.51 35.62
C THR A 928 -7.97 -15.93 35.47
N GLY A 929 -7.42 -15.26 36.48
CA GLY A 929 -6.00 -14.89 36.53
C GLY A 929 -5.06 -16.11 36.49
N LEU A 930 -5.60 -17.33 36.66
CA LEU A 930 -4.85 -18.57 36.48
C LEU A 930 -4.43 -18.81 35.02
N ALA A 931 -5.08 -18.15 34.05
CA ALA A 931 -4.91 -18.40 32.62
C ALA A 931 -3.44 -18.46 32.17
N PRO A 932 -2.62 -17.40 32.28
CA PRO A 932 -1.23 -17.46 31.80
C PRO A 932 -0.38 -18.49 32.58
N PHE A 933 -0.68 -18.74 33.85
CA PHE A 933 0.07 -19.68 34.67
C PHE A 933 -0.21 -21.13 34.32
N ARG A 934 -1.41 -21.45 33.82
CA ARG A 934 -1.65 -22.75 33.18
C ARG A 934 -0.70 -22.95 32.00
N GLY A 935 -0.49 -21.94 31.16
CA GLY A 935 0.47 -21.98 30.06
C GLY A 935 1.91 -22.17 30.54
N PHE A 936 2.36 -21.39 31.53
CA PHE A 936 3.71 -21.49 32.08
C PHE A 936 3.98 -22.87 32.70
N ILE A 937 3.03 -23.41 33.45
CA ILE A 937 3.19 -24.69 34.15
C ILE A 937 3.08 -25.85 33.17
N GLN A 938 2.23 -25.76 32.14
CA GLN A 938 2.20 -26.72 31.04
C GLN A 938 3.55 -26.79 30.30
N GLU A 939 4.19 -25.64 30.06
CA GLU A 939 5.51 -25.59 29.45
C GLU A 939 6.56 -26.25 30.35
N ARG A 940 6.57 -25.93 31.65
CA ARG A 940 7.46 -26.56 32.63
C ARG A 940 7.25 -28.08 32.73
N ALA A 941 6.00 -28.53 32.77
CA ALA A 941 5.68 -29.96 32.78
C ALA A 941 6.19 -30.66 31.51
N THR A 942 6.13 -30.00 30.37
CA THR A 942 6.67 -30.51 29.09
C THR A 942 8.20 -30.57 29.11
N MET A 943 8.88 -29.57 29.70
CA MET A 943 10.34 -29.60 29.90
C MET A 943 10.78 -30.74 30.83
N LEU A 944 10.06 -30.96 31.93
CA LEU A 944 10.32 -32.06 32.86
C LEU A 944 10.09 -33.42 32.20
N ALA A 945 9.02 -33.57 31.43
CA ALA A 945 8.76 -34.79 30.66
C ALA A 945 9.86 -35.06 29.61
N ALA A 946 10.51 -34.01 29.10
CA ALA A 946 11.68 -34.10 28.23
C ALA A 946 13.02 -34.34 28.97
N GLY A 947 12.98 -34.52 30.30
CA GLY A 947 14.15 -34.83 31.12
C GLY A 947 14.99 -33.63 31.59
N ARG A 948 14.47 -32.39 31.48
CA ARG A 948 15.15 -31.21 32.03
C ARG A 948 15.00 -31.13 33.55
N THR A 949 15.98 -30.53 34.21
CA THR A 949 15.90 -30.17 35.63
C THR A 949 15.49 -28.71 35.74
N LEU A 950 14.47 -28.39 36.53
CA LEU A 950 13.96 -27.02 36.67
C LEU A 950 14.08 -26.51 38.10
N ALA A 951 14.30 -25.20 38.25
CA ALA A 951 14.19 -24.52 39.55
C ALA A 951 12.74 -24.58 40.07
N PRO A 952 12.51 -24.50 41.40
CA PRO A 952 11.17 -24.57 41.99
C PRO A 952 10.21 -23.50 41.45
N ALA A 953 8.92 -23.86 41.34
CA ALA A 953 7.85 -22.92 41.05
C ALA A 953 6.76 -23.01 42.13
N LEU A 954 6.32 -21.87 42.64
CA LEU A 954 5.28 -21.75 43.67
C LEU A 954 4.10 -20.95 43.14
N LEU A 955 2.89 -21.51 43.19
CA LEU A 955 1.66 -20.86 42.74
C LEU A 955 0.71 -20.63 43.91
N PHE A 956 0.38 -19.37 44.19
CA PHE A 956 -0.73 -18.98 45.06
C PHE A 956 -1.99 -18.80 44.21
N PHE A 957 -3.00 -19.63 44.43
CA PHE A 957 -4.25 -19.63 43.66
C PHE A 957 -5.48 -19.41 44.53
N GLY A 958 -6.30 -18.42 44.19
CA GLY A 958 -7.54 -18.09 44.89
C GLY A 958 -8.80 -18.45 44.10
N CYS A 959 -9.75 -19.13 44.73
CA CYS A 959 -11.09 -19.36 44.19
C CYS A 959 -12.16 -19.33 45.30
N ARG A 960 -13.41 -19.69 45.00
CA ARG A 960 -14.52 -19.65 45.98
C ARG A 960 -14.51 -20.90 46.85
N SER A 961 -14.51 -22.08 46.23
CA SER A 961 -14.60 -23.37 46.90
C SER A 961 -13.93 -24.46 46.04
N PRO A 962 -13.29 -25.48 46.66
CA PRO A 962 -12.61 -26.55 45.93
C PRO A 962 -13.53 -27.30 44.97
N GLU A 963 -14.80 -27.49 45.34
CA GLU A 963 -15.74 -28.28 44.52
C GLU A 963 -16.47 -27.46 43.46
N GLN A 964 -16.33 -26.13 43.46
CA GLN A 964 -17.08 -25.26 42.57
C GLN A 964 -16.22 -24.66 41.46
N ASP A 965 -15.07 -24.06 41.81
CA ASP A 965 -14.30 -23.26 40.84
C ASP A 965 -12.78 -23.30 41.05
N ASP A 966 -12.26 -24.41 41.60
CA ASP A 966 -10.83 -24.78 41.54
C ASP A 966 -10.49 -25.26 40.11
N LEU A 967 -10.15 -24.29 39.26
CA LEU A 967 -10.02 -24.48 37.81
C LEU A 967 -8.87 -25.43 37.48
N TYR A 968 -9.13 -26.39 36.59
CA TYR A 968 -8.14 -27.36 36.09
C TYR A 968 -7.50 -28.22 37.19
N ARG A 969 -8.22 -28.48 38.29
CA ARG A 969 -7.77 -29.28 39.45
C ARG A 969 -6.93 -30.50 39.04
N ASP A 970 -7.49 -31.36 38.19
CA ASP A 970 -6.86 -32.62 37.81
C ASP A 970 -5.54 -32.42 37.04
N GLU A 971 -5.44 -31.37 36.20
CA GLU A 971 -4.21 -31.06 35.47
C GLU A 971 -3.12 -30.55 36.42
N PHE A 972 -3.50 -29.65 37.33
CA PHE A 972 -2.58 -29.06 38.28
C PHE A 972 -2.08 -30.05 39.33
N ASP A 973 -2.93 -30.95 39.82
CA ASP A 973 -2.52 -32.00 40.76
C ASP A 973 -1.50 -32.95 40.09
N LYS A 974 -1.73 -33.32 38.82
CA LYS A 974 -0.75 -34.09 38.03
C LYS A 974 0.57 -33.33 37.83
N TRP A 975 0.52 -32.05 37.53
CA TRP A 975 1.73 -31.24 37.34
C TRP A 975 2.48 -30.98 38.65
N GLU A 976 1.78 -30.94 39.78
CA GLU A 976 2.38 -30.89 41.11
C GLU A 976 3.11 -32.19 41.46
N GLU A 977 2.51 -33.35 41.18
CA GLU A 977 3.17 -34.66 41.32
C GLU A 977 4.42 -34.80 40.44
N MET A 978 4.41 -34.20 39.23
CA MET A 978 5.58 -34.14 38.35
C MET A 978 6.68 -33.20 38.83
N GLY A 979 6.43 -32.37 39.84
CA GLY A 979 7.35 -31.33 40.30
C GLY A 979 7.38 -30.06 39.44
N ALA A 980 6.41 -29.87 38.53
CA ALA A 980 6.35 -28.68 37.68
C ALA A 980 5.99 -27.42 38.47
N VAL A 981 5.19 -27.56 39.52
CA VAL A 981 4.73 -26.48 40.40
C VAL A 981 4.39 -27.02 41.80
N SER A 982 4.47 -26.18 42.83
CA SER A 982 3.92 -26.38 44.17
C SER A 982 2.79 -25.37 44.38
N ILE A 983 1.60 -25.82 44.80
CA ILE A 983 0.38 -24.99 44.77
C ILE A 983 -0.10 -24.71 46.20
N ARG A 984 -0.49 -23.46 46.44
CA ARG A 984 -1.11 -22.99 47.70
C ARG A 984 -2.46 -22.38 47.36
N ARG A 985 -3.54 -23.03 47.78
CA ARG A 985 -4.91 -22.63 47.46
C ARG A 985 -5.51 -21.79 48.59
N ALA A 986 -6.33 -20.80 48.21
CA ALA A 986 -7.12 -19.98 49.12
C ALA A 986 -8.60 -19.99 48.69
N TYR A 987 -9.51 -20.40 49.59
CA TYR A 987 -10.93 -20.52 49.30
C TYR A 987 -11.72 -19.45 50.02
N SER A 988 -12.31 -18.52 49.26
CA SER A 988 -13.00 -17.35 49.82
C SER A 988 -14.35 -17.65 50.49
N ARG A 989 -14.95 -18.82 50.21
CA ARG A 989 -16.23 -19.27 50.76
C ARG A 989 -16.12 -20.49 51.67
N ASP A 990 -15.07 -21.30 51.51
CA ASP A 990 -14.77 -22.50 52.31
C ASP A 990 -13.37 -22.36 52.95
N CYS A 991 -13.10 -21.26 53.66
CA CYS A 991 -11.75 -20.93 54.10
C CYS A 991 -11.17 -21.95 55.10
N GLU A 992 -12.01 -22.70 55.80
CA GLU A 992 -11.59 -23.82 56.65
C GLU A 992 -10.88 -24.94 55.87
N LYS A 993 -11.13 -25.06 54.56
CA LYS A 993 -10.45 -26.01 53.66
C LYS A 993 -9.14 -25.46 53.08
N SER A 994 -8.78 -24.22 53.44
CA SER A 994 -7.53 -23.56 53.05
C SER A 994 -6.84 -22.92 54.27
N ASP A 995 -6.84 -23.62 55.40
CA ASP A 995 -6.20 -23.21 56.66
C ASP A 995 -6.66 -21.84 57.20
N GLY A 996 -7.90 -21.45 56.91
CA GLY A 996 -8.47 -20.14 57.27
C GLY A 996 -8.11 -19.01 56.28
N CYS A 997 -7.27 -19.27 55.27
CA CYS A 997 -6.94 -18.27 54.25
C CYS A 997 -8.11 -18.04 53.30
N LYS A 998 -8.64 -16.82 53.26
CA LYS A 998 -9.79 -16.45 52.43
C LYS A 998 -9.36 -15.97 51.05
N HIS A 999 -8.22 -15.31 50.97
CA HIS A 999 -7.68 -14.73 49.74
C HIS A 999 -6.18 -15.06 49.58
N VAL A 1000 -5.65 -14.84 48.37
CA VAL A 1000 -4.26 -15.21 48.05
C VAL A 1000 -3.23 -14.48 48.91
N GLN A 1001 -3.48 -13.24 49.30
CA GLN A 1001 -2.62 -12.49 50.22
C GLN A 1001 -2.54 -13.11 51.61
N ASP A 1002 -3.64 -13.70 52.09
CA ASP A 1002 -3.66 -14.39 53.39
C ASP A 1002 -2.75 -15.62 53.32
N ARG A 1003 -2.85 -16.35 52.19
CA ARG A 1003 -2.04 -17.54 51.94
C ARG A 1003 -0.57 -17.20 51.74
N MET A 1004 -0.26 -16.15 50.99
CA MET A 1004 1.09 -15.62 50.84
C MET A 1004 1.69 -15.23 52.20
N TRP A 1005 0.90 -14.63 53.09
CA TRP A 1005 1.35 -14.26 54.43
C TRP A 1005 1.58 -15.48 55.32
N GLN A 1006 0.70 -16.49 55.25
CA GLN A 1006 0.83 -17.72 56.01
C GLN A 1006 2.08 -18.51 55.58
N ASP A 1007 2.32 -18.70 54.27
CA ASP A 1007 3.46 -19.45 53.74
C ASP A 1007 4.69 -18.57 53.42
N ARG A 1008 4.77 -17.36 54.00
CA ARG A 1008 5.77 -16.35 53.62
C ARG A 1008 7.23 -16.81 53.77
N GLU A 1009 7.52 -17.73 54.67
CA GLU A 1009 8.88 -18.26 54.86
C GLU A 1009 9.41 -18.97 53.61
N GLU A 1010 8.58 -19.78 52.96
CA GLU A 1010 8.90 -20.46 51.69
C GLU A 1010 9.11 -19.42 50.57
N LEU A 1011 8.23 -18.43 50.51
CA LEU A 1011 8.36 -17.34 49.55
C LEU A 1011 9.65 -16.53 49.74
N VAL A 1012 10.05 -16.26 51.00
CA VAL A 1012 11.31 -15.57 51.32
C VAL A 1012 12.53 -16.39 50.91
N ASP A 1013 12.51 -17.71 51.10
CA ASP A 1013 13.61 -18.59 50.66
C ASP A 1013 13.79 -18.57 49.14
N LEU A 1014 12.68 -18.73 48.39
CA LEU A 1014 12.70 -18.61 46.92
C LEU A 1014 13.18 -17.21 46.48
N TRP A 1015 12.73 -16.17 47.17
CA TRP A 1015 13.11 -14.79 46.85
C TRP A 1015 14.61 -14.54 47.01
N LYS A 1016 15.23 -15.10 48.07
CA LYS A 1016 16.69 -15.05 48.30
C LYS A 1016 17.48 -15.78 47.21
N LYS A 1017 16.90 -16.85 46.65
CA LYS A 1017 17.47 -17.61 45.51
C LYS A 1017 17.27 -16.93 44.15
N GLY A 1018 16.81 -15.69 44.12
CA GLY A 1018 16.65 -14.93 42.87
C GLY A 1018 15.31 -15.12 42.17
N ALA A 1019 14.26 -15.59 42.89
CA ALA A 1019 12.96 -15.83 42.27
C ALA A 1019 12.39 -14.63 41.51
N LYS A 1020 11.64 -14.93 40.45
CA LYS A 1020 10.84 -13.98 39.69
C LYS A 1020 9.36 -14.20 40.00
N ALA A 1021 8.69 -13.13 40.41
CA ALA A 1021 7.27 -13.11 40.75
C ALA A 1021 6.42 -12.59 39.59
N TYR A 1022 5.29 -13.27 39.37
CA TYR A 1022 4.29 -12.96 38.37
C TYR A 1022 2.93 -12.89 39.03
N VAL A 1023 2.18 -11.83 38.77
CA VAL A 1023 0.84 -11.65 39.33
C VAL A 1023 -0.16 -11.45 38.20
N CYS A 1024 -1.24 -12.24 38.19
CA CYS A 1024 -2.30 -12.12 37.20
C CYS A 1024 -3.68 -12.16 37.85
N GLY A 1025 -4.56 -11.24 37.46
CA GLY A 1025 -5.92 -11.14 38.00
C GLY A 1025 -6.47 -9.71 37.96
N SER A 1026 -7.40 -9.41 38.88
CA SER A 1026 -7.95 -8.06 39.02
C SER A 1026 -6.97 -7.11 39.69
N ARG A 1027 -7.20 -5.78 39.57
CA ARG A 1027 -6.40 -4.77 40.28
C ARG A 1027 -6.29 -5.04 41.78
N GLY A 1028 -7.40 -5.44 42.42
CA GLY A 1028 -7.39 -5.77 43.85
C GLY A 1028 -6.46 -6.94 44.20
N VAL A 1029 -6.31 -7.94 43.32
CA VAL A 1029 -5.34 -9.04 43.51
C VAL A 1029 -3.92 -8.52 43.39
N ALA A 1030 -3.64 -7.68 42.40
CA ALA A 1030 -2.30 -7.11 42.21
C ALA A 1030 -1.87 -6.19 43.36
N GLU A 1031 -2.79 -5.34 43.84
CA GLU A 1031 -2.57 -4.44 44.97
C GLU A 1031 -2.34 -5.21 46.26
N SER A 1032 -3.21 -6.18 46.58
CA SER A 1032 -3.05 -6.99 47.80
C SER A 1032 -1.80 -7.87 47.80
N ALA A 1033 -1.40 -8.42 46.63
CA ALA A 1033 -0.14 -9.13 46.48
C ALA A 1033 1.07 -8.20 46.68
N LYS A 1034 1.02 -6.98 46.11
CA LYS A 1034 2.05 -5.93 46.31
C LYS A 1034 2.18 -5.58 47.79
N GLU A 1035 1.08 -5.23 48.45
CA GLU A 1035 1.06 -4.86 49.87
C GLU A 1035 1.64 -5.96 50.76
N THR A 1036 1.28 -7.22 50.47
CA THR A 1036 1.82 -8.38 51.20
C THR A 1036 3.31 -8.53 50.99
N MET A 1037 3.81 -8.29 49.77
CA MET A 1037 5.24 -8.34 49.48
C MET A 1037 6.03 -7.25 50.21
N LEU A 1038 5.49 -6.03 50.27
CA LEU A 1038 6.07 -4.94 51.06
C LEU A 1038 6.11 -5.30 52.55
N LYS A 1039 5.03 -5.89 53.06
CA LYS A 1039 4.96 -6.34 54.47
C LYS A 1039 5.99 -7.44 54.78
N ILE A 1040 6.17 -8.40 53.89
CA ILE A 1040 7.19 -9.46 54.02
C ILE A 1040 8.59 -8.86 53.99
N LYS A 1041 8.86 -7.89 53.10
CA LYS A 1041 10.14 -7.17 53.06
C LYS A 1041 10.45 -6.45 54.38
N VAL A 1042 9.47 -5.80 55.01
CA VAL A 1042 9.65 -5.17 56.33
C VAL A 1042 10.02 -6.21 57.40
N GLU A 1043 9.39 -7.39 57.40
CA GLU A 1043 9.73 -8.47 58.33
C GLU A 1043 11.15 -9.01 58.08
N MET A 1044 11.55 -9.14 56.81
CA MET A 1044 12.91 -9.57 56.44
C MET A 1044 14.00 -8.63 56.94
N GLU A 1045 13.80 -7.32 56.90
CA GLU A 1045 14.80 -6.35 57.40
C GLU A 1045 14.83 -6.28 58.92
N LYS A 1046 13.66 -6.34 59.58
CA LYS A 1046 13.60 -6.47 61.05
C LYS A 1046 14.33 -7.70 61.55
N ALA A 1047 14.23 -8.83 60.85
CA ALA A 1047 14.93 -10.06 61.20
C ALA A 1047 16.47 -9.95 61.08
N LYS A 1048 16.99 -8.97 60.33
CA LYS A 1048 18.44 -8.67 60.25
C LYS A 1048 18.90 -7.63 61.28
N GLY A 1049 17.98 -7.04 62.05
CA GLY A 1049 18.28 -5.95 62.98
C GLY A 1049 18.41 -4.58 62.32
N GLU A 1050 17.91 -4.41 61.09
CA GLU A 1050 17.92 -3.14 60.36
C GLU A 1050 16.58 -2.40 60.58
N GLU A 1051 16.63 -1.11 60.95
CA GLU A 1051 15.45 -0.22 60.89
C GLU A 1051 15.22 0.18 59.43
N THR A 1052 13.99 0.03 58.94
CA THR A 1052 13.63 0.37 57.56
C THR A 1052 12.41 1.28 57.59
N ASP A 1053 12.53 2.44 56.93
CA ASP A 1053 11.44 3.38 56.71
C ASP A 1053 10.53 2.94 55.54
N GLU A 1054 9.31 3.45 55.47
CA GLU A 1054 8.35 3.06 54.42
C GLU A 1054 8.77 3.47 53.00
N GLU A 1055 9.59 4.51 52.86
CA GLU A 1055 10.00 5.05 51.58
C GLU A 1055 11.03 4.13 50.91
N SER A 1056 12.03 3.67 51.66
CA SER A 1056 13.02 2.70 51.16
C SER A 1056 12.42 1.34 50.75
N VAL A 1057 11.35 0.87 51.43
CA VAL A 1057 10.62 -0.34 51.04
C VAL A 1057 9.86 -0.15 49.72
N LYS A 1058 9.28 1.04 49.51
CA LYS A 1058 8.59 1.38 48.24
C LYS A 1058 9.60 1.51 47.10
N GLU A 1059 10.73 2.17 47.32
CA GLU A 1059 11.81 2.29 46.32
C GLU A 1059 12.36 0.91 45.93
N TRP A 1060 12.58 0.02 46.90
CA TRP A 1060 12.97 -1.36 46.64
C TRP A 1060 11.99 -2.08 45.70
N PHE A 1061 10.69 -1.93 45.94
CA PHE A 1061 9.69 -2.58 45.11
C PHE A 1061 9.63 -2.00 43.70
N GLU A 1062 9.68 -0.68 43.55
CA GLU A 1062 9.67 -0.04 42.22
C GLU A 1062 10.93 -0.40 41.41
N ALA A 1063 12.09 -0.56 42.06
CA ALA A 1063 13.31 -1.04 41.41
C ALA A 1063 13.21 -2.48 40.87
N LEU A 1064 12.29 -3.30 41.37
CA LEU A 1064 12.07 -4.69 40.96
C LEU A 1064 10.99 -4.84 39.89
N ARG A 1065 10.18 -3.80 39.69
CA ARG A 1065 9.03 -3.83 38.78
C ARG A 1065 9.50 -4.07 37.35
N ASN A 1066 8.81 -4.97 36.66
CA ASN A 1066 9.13 -5.42 35.29
C ASN A 1066 10.51 -6.11 35.14
N ILE A 1067 11.21 -6.39 36.24
CA ILE A 1067 12.48 -7.13 36.25
C ILE A 1067 12.28 -8.45 37.00
N ARG A 1068 11.98 -8.36 38.30
CA ARG A 1068 11.72 -9.51 39.18
C ARG A 1068 10.28 -9.60 39.66
N TYR A 1069 9.50 -8.54 39.54
CA TYR A 1069 8.07 -8.53 39.85
C TYR A 1069 7.29 -8.01 38.65
N VAL A 1070 6.48 -8.87 38.03
CA VAL A 1070 5.78 -8.58 36.77
C VAL A 1070 4.29 -8.82 36.93
N THR A 1071 3.46 -7.95 36.37
CA THR A 1071 2.01 -7.97 36.57
C THR A 1071 1.26 -8.00 35.23
N ASP A 1072 0.25 -8.85 35.13
CA ASP A 1072 -0.72 -8.94 34.03
C ASP A 1072 -2.13 -8.76 34.58
N VAL A 1073 -2.64 -7.52 34.54
CA VAL A 1073 -3.83 -7.12 35.31
C VAL A 1073 -4.93 -6.61 34.38
N PHE A 1074 -6.15 -7.09 34.61
CA PHE A 1074 -7.34 -6.74 33.85
C PHE A 1074 -8.45 -6.23 34.77
N ASP A 1075 -9.34 -5.38 34.24
CA ASP A 1075 -10.48 -4.80 34.96
C ASP A 1075 -11.82 -5.39 34.55
#